data_AF-A0A7J8PLU5-F1
#
_entry.id   AF-A0A7J8PLU5-F1
#
_cell.length_a   1.000
_cell.length_b   1.000
_cell.length_c   1.000
_cell.angle_alpha   90.00
_cell.angle_beta   90.00
_cell.angle_gamma   90.00
#
_symmetry.space_group_name_H-M   'P 1'
#
loop_
_entity.id
_entity.type
_entity.pdbx_description
1 polymer ?
#
loop_
_entity_poly.entity_id
_entity_poly.type
_entity_poly.pdbx_seq_one_letter_code
_entity_poly.pdbx_strand_id
1 'polypeptide(L)'
;YHYQPSRRLLNSVASSSSHLLQQCNGIDTRSSERFSGPNHCWLNKVDENKEFLKKDGTFIVVAGRFFQNSEKVGCNPAVIFEKVKLLQQRFPSIQVIGFQDCISVCSADDRSQLIQLIMEEYISFPVLFSNKNFSKLTEEACFILSKDFKNSLVFHEKDLDIAMLNKAIEELSVQYHVNNIALHKSSWSKEAEIIKEPHFCTVLQNLLLYFPACISTDESGKRLFLSDSNHHRIIIFDGDGKILDCIGSCPGFEDGEFESAKLLRPAASFYHETEDCLYIVDSENHAIRRADLERRVLETVYPTSSIHKKSTGLWTWIRSKLGFTSDDDVKFEEHDSPSLMCPWHLIKTEDNFLIISRSFETLWVMDFELGEVKEVVKGFPNTLEFCRHFILEKVSLLKKMPDYLLQQQRDANLAREGLPYAGLISCVTTFENHIIMCDTVSQGVLKLNRESGISSSFQFSNLGMLELPYWLSFPLESFYAVATGLSVRQTDHIQQFSLLPGRVDIRLSIDIPTDTELVEPLHESCIWCQARGAATQLSVVENVAGSSEKVGVAQQWYDELDNLAFWAPESKLVVEDENATMDTNPEDERMHIDCVVNTSPGTSEVIIYAALYLKLRRNHALQDDNDQEKFAARIANILNPKENE
;
A
#
# COMPACT_ATOMS: atom_id res chain seq x y z
N TYR A 1 22.05 44.84 11.82
CA TYR A 1 22.91 44.05 10.92
C TYR A 1 22.03 43.08 10.15
N HIS A 2 21.49 43.54 9.02
CA HIS A 2 20.69 42.70 8.12
C HIS A 2 21.64 41.84 7.28
N TYR A 3 21.52 40.52 7.40
CA TYR A 3 22.19 39.57 6.52
C TYR A 3 21.43 39.58 5.18
N GLN A 4 21.93 40.33 4.20
CA GLN A 4 21.55 40.12 2.80
C GLN A 4 22.30 38.89 2.31
N PRO A 5 21.61 37.82 1.84
CA PRO A 5 22.29 36.74 1.14
C PRO A 5 22.97 37.34 -0.08
N SER A 6 24.29 37.13 -0.21
CA SER A 6 25.05 37.76 -1.28
C SER A 6 24.47 37.40 -2.66
N ARG A 7 24.21 38.41 -3.52
CA ARG A 7 23.69 38.22 -4.90
C ARG A 7 24.48 37.20 -5.73
N ARG A 8 25.73 36.89 -5.37
CA ARG A 8 26.55 35.84 -6.01
C ARG A 8 26.08 34.43 -5.68
N LEU A 9 25.59 34.17 -4.46
CA LEU A 9 25.04 32.88 -4.05
C LEU A 9 23.75 32.57 -4.81
N LEU A 10 22.80 33.52 -4.81
CA LEU A 10 21.52 33.41 -5.54
C LEU A 10 21.72 33.17 -7.06
N ASN A 11 22.62 33.90 -7.72
CA ASN A 11 22.90 33.69 -9.13
C ASN A 11 23.58 32.33 -9.42
N SER A 12 24.40 31.85 -8.48
CA SER A 12 25.06 30.55 -8.63
C SER A 12 24.08 29.38 -8.44
N VAL A 13 23.16 29.49 -7.48
CA VAL A 13 22.09 28.51 -7.24
C VAL A 13 21.10 28.50 -8.39
N ALA A 14 20.73 29.67 -8.94
CA ALA A 14 19.90 29.75 -10.15
C ALA A 14 20.55 29.02 -11.34
N SER A 15 21.86 29.24 -11.59
CA SER A 15 22.57 28.55 -12.68
C SER A 15 22.70 27.03 -12.48
N SER A 16 22.88 26.58 -11.24
CA SER A 16 22.92 25.16 -10.90
C SER A 16 21.52 24.51 -11.00
N SER A 17 20.46 25.23 -10.60
CA SER A 17 19.07 24.78 -10.70
C SER A 17 18.63 24.61 -12.15
N SER A 18 19.02 25.51 -13.05
CA SER A 18 18.71 25.38 -14.49
C SER A 18 19.42 24.18 -15.12
N HIS A 19 20.65 23.85 -14.68
CA HIS A 19 21.37 22.67 -15.15
C HIS A 19 20.75 21.36 -14.63
N LEU A 20 20.31 21.33 -13.37
CA LEU A 20 19.57 20.20 -12.79
C LEU A 20 18.28 19.93 -13.56
N LEU A 21 17.47 20.97 -13.77
CA LEU A 21 16.21 20.89 -14.51
C LEU A 21 16.42 20.44 -15.97
N GLN A 22 17.46 20.95 -16.64
CA GLN A 22 17.85 20.49 -17.98
C GLN A 22 18.31 19.03 -18.00
N GLN A 23 18.91 18.52 -16.92
CA GLN A 23 19.31 17.12 -16.84
C GLN A 23 18.12 16.21 -16.53
N CYS A 24 17.20 16.59 -15.64
CA CYS A 24 15.95 15.86 -15.43
C CYS A 24 15.16 15.75 -16.75
N ASN A 25 15.03 16.86 -17.48
CA ASN A 25 14.37 16.90 -18.79
C ASN A 25 15.19 16.17 -19.88
N GLY A 26 16.51 16.34 -19.90
CA GLY A 26 17.40 15.73 -20.89
C GLY A 26 17.57 14.22 -20.76
N ILE A 27 17.46 13.67 -19.54
CA ILE A 27 17.41 12.23 -19.29
C ILE A 27 16.05 11.68 -19.74
N ASP A 28 14.94 12.36 -19.39
CA ASP A 28 13.61 11.91 -19.80
C ASP A 28 13.42 11.91 -21.33
N THR A 29 13.95 12.92 -22.03
CA THR A 29 13.80 13.06 -23.50
C THR A 29 14.76 12.22 -24.34
N ARG A 30 15.90 11.76 -23.79
CA ARG A 30 16.90 10.97 -24.55
C ARG A 30 16.90 9.47 -24.22
N SER A 31 16.20 9.04 -23.18
CA SER A 31 16.19 7.65 -22.73
C SER A 31 14.78 7.12 -22.52
N SER A 32 14.08 6.81 -23.62
CA SER A 32 12.86 6.01 -23.55
C SER A 32 13.13 4.52 -23.28
N GLU A 33 14.38 4.10 -23.04
CA GLU A 33 14.73 2.67 -22.93
C GLU A 33 15.70 2.31 -21.79
N ARG A 34 16.25 3.24 -20.98
CA ARG A 34 17.18 2.87 -19.89
C ARG A 34 16.95 3.64 -18.59
N PHE A 35 16.34 2.97 -17.62
CA PHE A 35 16.14 3.43 -16.23
C PHE A 35 17.46 3.73 -15.48
N SER A 36 18.57 3.18 -15.96
CA SER A 36 19.90 3.40 -15.39
C SER A 36 20.94 3.66 -16.48
N GLY A 37 21.83 4.60 -16.22
CA GLY A 37 23.04 4.84 -17.01
C GLY A 37 24.28 4.85 -16.12
N PRO A 38 25.48 5.01 -16.71
CA PRO A 38 26.74 4.95 -15.96
C PRO A 38 26.86 6.00 -14.84
N ASN A 39 26.06 7.07 -14.92
CA ASN A 39 26.12 8.23 -14.04
C ASN A 39 24.76 8.60 -13.42
N HIS A 40 23.71 7.79 -13.61
CA HIS A 40 22.40 8.06 -13.04
C HIS A 40 21.53 6.81 -12.92
N CYS A 41 20.55 6.84 -12.02
CA CYS A 41 19.56 5.79 -11.86
C CYS A 41 18.22 6.40 -11.45
N TRP A 42 17.14 6.01 -12.12
CA TRP A 42 15.78 6.32 -11.72
C TRP A 42 15.23 5.20 -10.85
N LEU A 43 14.56 5.59 -9.78
CA LEU A 43 13.84 4.66 -8.92
C LEU A 43 12.41 5.15 -8.74
N ASN A 44 11.51 4.22 -8.43
CA ASN A 44 10.08 4.48 -8.26
C ASN A 44 9.40 5.14 -9.47
N LYS A 45 9.81 4.74 -10.68
CA LYS A 45 9.25 5.20 -11.96
C LYS A 45 8.33 4.13 -12.56
N VAL A 46 7.21 4.54 -13.16
CA VAL A 46 6.29 3.65 -13.88
C VAL A 46 6.77 3.46 -15.32
N ASP A 47 6.76 2.22 -15.79
CA ASP A 47 7.19 1.79 -17.13
C ASP A 47 6.12 2.01 -18.22
N GLU A 48 5.03 2.73 -17.90
CA GLU A 48 3.98 2.96 -18.88
C GLU A 48 4.41 3.99 -19.91
N ASN A 49 4.27 3.62 -21.20
CA ASN A 49 4.57 4.32 -22.46
C ASN A 49 4.01 5.76 -22.64
N LYS A 50 3.73 6.49 -21.57
CA LYS A 50 3.27 7.89 -21.57
C LYS A 50 4.41 8.79 -21.10
N GLU A 51 4.60 9.93 -21.76
CA GLU A 51 5.53 10.98 -21.34
C GLU A 51 5.36 11.23 -19.83
N PHE A 52 6.35 10.81 -19.03
CA PHE A 52 6.31 10.89 -17.56
C PHE A 52 6.13 12.35 -17.11
N LEU A 53 6.81 13.26 -17.81
CA LEU A 53 6.68 14.69 -17.68
C LEU A 53 5.56 15.17 -18.61
N LYS A 54 4.46 15.66 -18.06
CA LYS A 54 3.41 16.29 -18.87
C LYS A 54 3.99 17.56 -19.50
N LYS A 55 3.87 17.70 -20.83
CA LYS A 55 4.10 18.99 -21.51
C LYS A 55 3.15 20.03 -20.92
N ASP A 56 3.67 21.22 -20.59
CA ASP A 56 2.98 22.34 -19.94
C ASP A 56 2.68 22.15 -18.43
N GLY A 57 3.41 21.25 -17.76
CA GLY A 57 3.25 20.93 -16.33
C GLY A 57 4.01 21.84 -15.36
N THR A 58 3.49 21.96 -14.13
CA THR A 58 4.21 22.53 -12.98
C THR A 58 4.93 21.42 -12.23
N PHE A 59 6.22 21.59 -11.99
CA PHE A 59 7.12 20.62 -11.37
C PHE A 59 7.72 21.17 -10.09
N ILE A 60 7.81 20.31 -9.08
CA ILE A 60 8.65 20.52 -7.91
C ILE A 60 9.76 19.47 -7.92
N VAL A 61 11.00 19.93 -8.00
CA VAL A 61 12.16 19.07 -7.75
C VAL A 61 12.61 19.27 -6.33
N VAL A 62 12.53 18.20 -5.53
CA VAL A 62 13.01 18.15 -4.16
C VAL A 62 14.44 17.64 -4.22
N ALA A 63 15.41 18.55 -4.09
CA ALA A 63 16.83 18.27 -4.27
C ALA A 63 17.56 18.32 -2.92
N GLY A 64 18.34 17.30 -2.61
CA GLY A 64 19.03 17.21 -1.33
C GLY A 64 19.74 15.88 -1.11
N ARG A 65 20.47 15.79 0.01
CA ARG A 65 21.01 14.52 0.51
C ARG A 65 20.05 13.92 1.52
N PHE A 66 18.95 13.36 1.01
CA PHE A 66 17.91 12.74 1.82
C PHE A 66 18.36 11.40 2.42
N PHE A 67 19.30 10.72 1.76
CA PHE A 67 19.65 9.32 2.04
C PHE A 67 21.04 9.11 2.67
N GLN A 68 21.81 10.15 3.01
CA GLN A 68 23.12 9.95 3.68
C GLN A 68 22.99 10.02 5.20
N ASN A 69 23.18 8.88 5.86
CA ASN A 69 23.37 8.69 7.31
C ASN A 69 24.61 9.41 7.90
N SER A 70 25.08 10.49 7.27
CA SER A 70 26.20 11.23 7.83
C SER A 70 25.70 12.01 9.04
N GLU A 71 26.31 11.74 10.19
CA GLU A 71 26.16 12.48 11.46
C GLU A 71 26.35 14.01 11.32
N LYS A 72 26.77 14.48 10.13
CA LYS A 72 27.05 15.88 9.78
C LYS A 72 25.88 16.61 9.11
N VAL A 73 24.86 15.91 8.59
CA VAL A 73 23.74 16.55 7.85
C VAL A 73 22.58 16.81 8.82
N GLY A 74 22.04 18.03 8.82
CA GLY A 74 21.01 18.49 9.76
C GLY A 74 19.59 18.55 9.18
N CYS A 75 19.22 17.65 8.27
CA CYS A 75 17.91 17.66 7.61
C CYS A 75 17.16 16.37 7.92
N ASN A 76 15.97 16.46 8.50
CA ASN A 76 15.10 15.32 8.80
C ASN A 76 14.25 14.98 7.56
N PRO A 77 14.43 13.80 6.91
CA PRO A 77 13.67 13.43 5.72
C PRO A 77 12.15 13.44 5.94
N ALA A 78 11.68 13.04 7.12
CA ALA A 78 10.25 13.04 7.45
C ALA A 78 9.62 14.42 7.31
N VAL A 79 10.31 15.48 7.76
CA VAL A 79 9.84 16.88 7.65
C VAL A 79 9.70 17.30 6.19
N ILE A 80 10.65 16.90 5.35
CA ILE A 80 10.66 17.24 3.92
C ILE A 80 9.49 16.55 3.22
N PHE A 81 9.31 15.25 3.46
CA PHE A 81 8.26 14.48 2.79
C PHE A 81 6.86 14.81 3.32
N GLU A 82 6.70 15.15 4.60
CA GLU A 82 5.45 15.73 5.14
C GLU A 82 5.08 17.03 4.38
N LYS A 83 6.04 17.93 4.14
CA LYS A 83 5.83 19.14 3.32
C LYS A 83 5.46 18.81 1.88
N VAL A 84 6.11 17.81 1.27
CA VAL A 84 5.79 17.35 -0.10
C VAL A 84 4.38 16.80 -0.20
N LYS A 85 3.97 15.93 0.74
CA LYS A 85 2.63 15.35 0.79
C LYS A 85 1.56 16.44 0.93
N LEU A 86 1.78 17.42 1.80
CA LEU A 86 0.90 18.58 1.95
C LEU A 86 0.75 19.36 0.64
N LEU A 87 1.83 19.52 -0.13
CA LEU A 87 1.79 20.19 -1.43
C LEU A 87 1.04 19.38 -2.48
N GLN A 88 1.22 18.06 -2.50
CA GLN A 88 0.49 17.18 -3.41
C GLN A 88 -1.01 17.14 -3.09
N GLN A 89 -1.37 17.17 -1.80
CA GLN A 89 -2.75 17.27 -1.35
C GLN A 89 -3.39 18.60 -1.78
N ARG A 90 -2.67 19.72 -1.62
CA ARG A 90 -3.17 21.05 -1.99
C ARG A 90 -3.19 21.29 -3.50
N PHE A 91 -2.23 20.71 -4.23
CA PHE A 91 -2.09 20.86 -5.68
C PHE A 91 -1.96 19.50 -6.37
N PRO A 92 -3.06 18.73 -6.56
CA PRO A 92 -3.01 17.39 -7.14
C PRO A 92 -2.42 17.31 -8.55
N SER A 93 -2.40 18.44 -9.28
CA SER A 93 -1.83 18.55 -10.63
C SER A 93 -0.31 18.71 -10.65
N ILE A 94 0.33 18.97 -9.50
CA ILE A 94 1.77 19.20 -9.42
C ILE A 94 2.55 17.88 -9.56
N GLN A 95 3.63 17.92 -10.33
CA GLN A 95 4.51 16.77 -10.51
C GLN A 95 5.73 16.90 -9.61
N VAL A 96 5.97 15.91 -8.77
CA VAL A 96 7.10 15.90 -7.84
C VAL A 96 8.19 14.96 -8.35
N ILE A 97 9.44 15.38 -8.25
CA ILE A 97 10.61 14.59 -8.57
C ILE A 97 11.61 14.71 -7.41
N GLY A 98 12.05 13.58 -6.86
CA GLY A 98 13.17 13.57 -5.94
C GLY A 98 14.50 13.63 -6.70
N PHE A 99 15.46 14.41 -6.22
CA PHE A 99 16.81 14.45 -6.78
C PHE A 99 17.88 14.31 -5.69
N GLN A 100 18.77 13.33 -5.85
CA GLN A 100 19.89 13.11 -4.95
C GLN A 100 21.23 13.08 -5.70
N ASP A 101 22.19 13.86 -5.18
CA ASP A 101 23.61 13.81 -5.58
C ASP A 101 24.38 12.78 -4.75
N CYS A 102 24.98 11.78 -5.42
CA CYS A 102 25.72 10.68 -4.80
C CYS A 102 27.19 10.66 -5.22
N ILE A 103 28.08 10.24 -4.31
CA ILE A 103 29.52 10.12 -4.60
C ILE A 103 29.79 8.96 -5.57
N SER A 104 29.04 7.86 -5.44
CA SER A 104 28.99 6.73 -6.37
C SER A 104 27.54 6.43 -6.75
N VAL A 105 27.27 6.13 -8.02
CA VAL A 105 25.97 5.59 -8.41
C VAL A 105 25.90 4.16 -7.86
N CYS A 106 24.95 3.89 -6.96
CA CYS A 106 24.52 2.54 -6.62
C CYS A 106 25.57 1.61 -5.97
N SER A 107 26.03 1.93 -4.75
CA SER A 107 26.45 0.82 -3.86
C SER A 107 25.22 0.00 -3.45
N ALA A 108 25.39 -1.27 -3.09
CA ALA A 108 24.27 -2.10 -2.61
C ALA A 108 23.66 -1.49 -1.33
N ASP A 109 24.50 -0.96 -0.44
CA ASP A 109 24.07 -0.33 0.81
C ASP A 109 23.21 0.92 0.58
N ASP A 110 23.60 1.79 -0.36
CA ASP A 110 22.83 2.99 -0.70
C ASP A 110 21.45 2.63 -1.27
N ARG A 111 21.36 1.55 -2.05
CA ARG A 111 20.09 1.07 -2.60
C ARG A 111 19.18 0.51 -1.51
N SER A 112 19.72 -0.29 -0.60
CA SER A 112 18.94 -0.88 0.51
C SER A 112 18.37 0.20 1.44
N GLN A 113 19.19 1.19 1.83
CA GLN A 113 18.75 2.32 2.66
C GLN A 113 17.63 3.12 1.99
N LEU A 114 17.69 3.24 0.67
CA LEU A 114 16.68 3.95 -0.10
C LEU A 114 15.37 3.18 -0.21
N ILE A 115 15.42 1.87 -0.44
CA ILE A 115 14.22 1.02 -0.45
C ILE A 115 13.52 1.16 0.90
N GLN A 116 14.29 1.10 1.98
CA GLN A 116 13.78 1.33 3.33
C GLN A 116 13.13 2.70 3.46
N LEU A 117 13.74 3.79 2.97
CA LEU A 117 13.12 5.12 3.06
C LEU A 117 11.87 5.26 2.18
N ILE A 118 11.84 4.67 0.98
CA ILE A 118 10.66 4.68 0.11
C ILE A 118 9.49 3.99 0.81
N MET A 119 9.75 2.86 1.48
CA MET A 119 8.74 2.13 2.25
C MET A 119 8.32 2.88 3.52
N GLU A 120 9.28 3.48 4.23
CA GLU A 120 9.08 4.19 5.50
C GLU A 120 8.39 5.54 5.34
N GLU A 121 8.63 6.25 4.24
CA GLU A 121 8.00 7.54 3.95
C GLU A 121 6.87 7.44 2.92
N TYR A 122 6.62 6.24 2.39
CA TYR A 122 5.60 5.96 1.36
C TYR A 122 5.74 6.89 0.14
N ILE A 123 6.96 6.96 -0.39
CA ILE A 123 7.28 7.83 -1.51
C ILE A 123 6.65 7.26 -2.78
N SER A 124 5.69 7.98 -3.37
CA SER A 124 4.97 7.56 -4.60
C SER A 124 5.44 8.26 -5.87
N PHE A 125 6.39 9.19 -5.76
CA PHE A 125 6.99 9.91 -6.88
C PHE A 125 8.38 9.37 -7.23
N PRO A 126 8.86 9.54 -8.47
CA PRO A 126 10.17 9.02 -8.86
C PRO A 126 11.32 9.84 -8.30
N VAL A 127 12.42 9.14 -8.07
CA VAL A 127 13.64 9.70 -7.50
C VAL A 127 14.80 9.46 -8.47
N LEU A 128 15.49 10.54 -8.84
CA LEU A 128 16.66 10.52 -9.71
C LEU A 128 17.94 10.59 -8.87
N PHE A 129 18.79 9.60 -9.07
CA PHE A 129 20.15 9.57 -8.56
C PHE A 129 21.12 9.99 -9.64
N SER A 130 22.11 10.80 -9.27
CA SER A 130 23.17 11.21 -10.18
C SER A 130 24.48 11.35 -9.43
N ASN A 131 25.58 10.87 -10.02
CA ASN A 131 26.94 11.13 -9.51
C ASN A 131 27.59 12.38 -10.13
N LYS A 132 26.85 13.09 -10.98
CA LYS A 132 27.33 14.37 -11.51
C LYS A 132 27.35 15.37 -10.36
N ASN A 133 28.55 15.63 -9.87
CA ASN A 133 28.86 16.48 -8.74
C ASN A 133 28.22 17.87 -8.88
N PHE A 134 27.13 18.13 -8.15
CA PHE A 134 26.52 19.45 -8.05
C PHE A 134 27.12 20.17 -6.86
N SER A 135 28.39 20.58 -7.00
CA SER A 135 29.24 21.18 -5.95
C SER A 135 28.73 22.50 -5.31
N LYS A 136 27.50 22.93 -5.62
CA LYS A 136 26.85 24.12 -5.08
C LYS A 136 25.45 23.89 -4.51
N LEU A 137 24.92 22.67 -4.56
CA LEU A 137 23.78 22.33 -3.70
C LEU A 137 24.30 22.34 -2.26
N THR A 138 23.77 23.23 -1.44
CA THR A 138 24.05 23.33 -0.02
C THR A 138 23.83 21.98 0.66
N GLU A 139 24.47 21.72 1.79
CA GLU A 139 24.22 20.51 2.61
C GLU A 139 22.74 20.37 3.05
N GLU A 140 21.94 21.42 2.85
CA GLU A 140 20.52 21.51 3.15
C GLU A 140 19.65 21.21 1.91
N ALA A 141 18.53 20.52 2.14
CA ALA A 141 17.54 20.26 1.10
C ALA A 141 16.91 21.54 0.55
N CYS A 142 16.55 21.53 -0.73
CA CYS A 142 15.88 22.61 -1.42
C CYS A 142 14.74 22.12 -2.31
N PHE A 143 13.76 23.00 -2.48
CA PHE A 143 12.60 22.82 -3.33
C PHE A 143 12.76 23.74 -4.55
N ILE A 144 12.81 23.15 -5.73
CA ILE A 144 12.94 23.87 -6.99
C ILE A 144 11.59 23.78 -7.71
N LEU A 145 10.84 24.88 -7.66
CA LEU A 145 9.58 25.01 -8.36
C LEU A 145 9.84 25.54 -9.77
N SER A 146 9.28 24.88 -10.79
CA SER A 146 9.45 25.28 -12.17
C SER A 146 8.25 24.87 -13.01
N LYS A 147 7.90 25.69 -14.01
CA LYS A 147 6.92 25.33 -15.04
C LYS A 147 7.68 25.03 -16.33
N ASP A 148 7.48 23.85 -16.91
CA ASP A 148 8.21 23.39 -18.10
C ASP A 148 9.74 23.44 -18.00
N PHE A 149 10.30 23.23 -16.80
CA PHE A 149 11.72 23.35 -16.54
C PHE A 149 12.31 24.75 -16.87
N LYS A 150 11.44 25.76 -16.95
CA LYS A 150 11.74 27.19 -17.15
C LYS A 150 11.32 27.99 -15.91
N ASN A 151 11.90 29.19 -15.76
CA ASN A 151 11.59 30.14 -14.67
C ASN A 151 11.62 29.50 -13.27
N SER A 152 12.76 28.91 -12.90
CA SER A 152 12.90 28.20 -11.63
C SER A 152 12.96 29.14 -10.43
N LEU A 153 12.19 28.80 -9.40
CA LEU A 153 12.25 29.39 -8.06
C LEU A 153 12.85 28.34 -7.12
N VAL A 154 13.84 28.74 -6.32
CA VAL A 154 14.52 27.83 -5.38
C VAL A 154 14.21 28.29 -3.96
N PHE A 155 13.71 27.37 -3.15
CA PHE A 155 13.43 27.57 -1.74
C PHE A 155 14.28 26.61 -0.90
N HIS A 156 14.93 27.11 0.15
CA HIS A 156 15.62 26.26 1.11
C HIS A 156 14.62 25.72 2.14
N GLU A 157 14.80 24.47 2.58
CA GLU A 157 13.87 23.81 3.50
C GLU A 157 13.59 24.61 4.80
N LYS A 158 14.64 25.22 5.39
CA LYS A 158 14.55 26.02 6.62
C LYS A 158 13.81 27.34 6.45
N ASP A 159 13.87 27.93 5.27
CA ASP A 159 13.19 29.18 4.93
C ASP A 159 11.83 28.92 4.26
N LEU A 160 11.47 27.65 4.05
CA LEU A 160 10.27 27.26 3.33
C LEU A 160 9.04 27.38 4.24
N ASP A 161 8.36 28.49 4.09
CA ASP A 161 6.96 28.63 4.49
C ASP A 161 6.06 28.12 3.36
N ILE A 162 5.17 27.19 3.68
CA ILE A 162 4.18 26.64 2.74
C ILE A 162 3.34 27.76 2.14
N ALA A 163 3.04 28.83 2.88
CA ALA A 163 2.31 29.98 2.35
C ALA A 163 3.09 30.71 1.23
N MET A 164 4.42 30.79 1.32
CA MET A 164 5.26 31.33 0.26
C MET A 164 5.24 30.44 -0.98
N LEU A 165 5.28 29.13 -0.80
CA LEU A 165 5.23 28.18 -1.90
C LEU A 165 3.87 28.17 -2.60
N ASN A 166 2.77 28.27 -1.84
CA ASN A 166 1.42 28.43 -2.36
C ASN A 166 1.32 29.65 -3.26
N LYS A 167 1.79 30.81 -2.76
CA LYS A 167 1.80 32.05 -3.52
C LYS A 167 2.65 31.94 -4.78
N ALA A 168 3.81 31.28 -4.71
CA ALA A 168 4.67 31.06 -5.87
C ALA A 168 4.02 30.15 -6.94
N ILE A 169 3.31 29.11 -6.50
CA ILE A 169 2.56 28.21 -7.39
C ILE A 169 1.39 28.97 -8.06
N GLU A 170 0.67 29.79 -7.29
CA GLU A 170 -0.39 30.67 -7.81
C GLU A 170 0.15 31.72 -8.79
N GLU A 171 1.28 32.35 -8.50
CA GLU A 171 1.91 33.32 -9.41
C GLU A 171 2.36 32.67 -10.73
N LEU A 172 2.92 31.47 -10.66
CA LEU A 172 3.30 30.69 -11.85
C LEU A 172 2.10 30.14 -12.63
N SER A 173 0.95 29.95 -11.98
CA SER A 173 -0.30 29.57 -12.66
C SER A 173 -0.96 30.77 -13.34
N VAL A 174 -0.94 31.95 -12.71
CA VAL A 174 -1.53 33.21 -13.23
C VAL A 174 -0.72 33.83 -14.38
N GLN A 175 0.62 33.74 -14.35
CA GLN A 175 1.50 34.39 -15.35
C GLN A 175 1.30 33.95 -16.82
N TYR A 176 0.55 32.87 -17.09
CA TYR A 176 0.29 32.37 -18.44
C TYR A 176 -1.19 32.13 -18.76
N HIS A 177 -2.13 32.59 -17.91
CA HIS A 177 -3.56 32.63 -18.22
C HIS A 177 -3.91 33.82 -19.14
N VAL A 178 -3.34 33.85 -20.34
CA VAL A 178 -3.90 34.56 -21.49
C VAL A 178 -4.03 33.52 -22.60
N ASN A 179 -5.28 33.11 -22.85
CA ASN A 179 -5.74 32.07 -23.79
C ASN A 179 -5.89 30.66 -23.20
N ASN A 180 -6.95 30.46 -22.42
CA ASN A 180 -7.96 29.42 -22.70
C ASN A 180 -9.09 29.54 -21.67
N ILE A 181 -10.12 30.29 -22.06
CA ILE A 181 -11.45 30.24 -21.44
C ILE A 181 -12.29 29.31 -22.31
N ALA A 182 -13.12 28.49 -21.66
CA ALA A 182 -14.12 27.55 -22.20
C ALA A 182 -13.56 26.22 -22.73
N LEU A 183 -14.17 25.05 -22.54
CA LEU A 183 -15.40 24.62 -21.87
C LEU A 183 -15.44 23.07 -21.95
N HIS A 184 -16.21 22.43 -21.06
CA HIS A 184 -16.66 21.03 -21.09
C HIS A 184 -15.64 19.91 -20.75
N LYS A 185 -15.58 19.55 -19.47
CA LYS A 185 -15.54 18.12 -19.10
C LYS A 185 -16.99 17.63 -19.02
N SER A 186 -17.45 16.98 -20.08
CA SER A 186 -18.68 16.19 -20.05
C SER A 186 -18.49 14.97 -19.13
N SER A 187 -19.57 14.63 -18.45
CA SER A 187 -19.77 13.48 -17.55
C SER A 187 -19.23 12.14 -18.08
N TRP A 188 -19.00 11.23 -17.14
CA TRP A 188 -18.60 9.82 -17.30
C TRP A 188 -17.11 9.51 -17.26
N SER A 189 -16.46 10.01 -16.22
CA SER A 189 -15.71 9.21 -15.26
C SER A 189 -15.17 10.18 -14.20
N LYS A 190 -15.59 10.06 -12.94
CA LYS A 190 -14.59 10.25 -11.89
C LYS A 190 -13.60 9.13 -12.21
N GLU A 191 -12.52 9.42 -12.94
CA GLU A 191 -11.34 8.56 -12.88
C GLU A 191 -11.18 8.33 -11.39
N ALA A 192 -11.39 7.10 -10.92
CA ALA A 192 -11.09 6.74 -9.55
C ALA A 192 -9.74 7.37 -9.28
N GLU A 193 -9.63 8.28 -8.31
CA GLU A 193 -8.34 8.91 -8.02
C GLU A 193 -7.36 7.76 -7.82
N ILE A 194 -6.51 7.52 -8.82
CA ILE A 194 -5.63 6.36 -8.83
C ILE A 194 -4.64 6.68 -7.72
N ILE A 195 -4.85 6.07 -6.55
CA ILE A 195 -3.94 6.18 -5.42
C ILE A 195 -2.59 5.71 -5.93
N LYS A 196 -1.61 6.62 -5.88
CA LYS A 196 -0.26 6.32 -6.36
C LYS A 196 0.49 5.58 -5.27
N GLU A 197 0.74 4.30 -5.49
CA GLU A 197 1.54 3.47 -4.61
C GLU A 197 3.02 3.47 -5.03
N PRO A 198 3.98 3.20 -4.12
CA PRO A 198 5.39 3.05 -4.46
C PRO A 198 5.65 1.88 -5.43
N HIS A 199 5.94 2.19 -6.70
CA HIS A 199 6.15 1.21 -7.77
C HIS A 199 7.35 0.29 -7.56
N PHE A 200 8.48 0.82 -7.07
CA PHE A 200 9.70 0.02 -6.92
C PHE A 200 9.53 -1.13 -5.91
N CYS A 201 8.66 -0.95 -4.93
CA CYS A 201 8.46 -1.90 -3.85
C CYS A 201 7.27 -2.85 -4.11
N THR A 202 6.69 -2.84 -5.32
CA THR A 202 5.60 -3.75 -5.71
C THR A 202 5.97 -5.23 -5.60
N VAL A 203 7.25 -5.57 -5.73
CA VAL A 203 7.71 -6.96 -5.52
C VAL A 203 7.57 -7.40 -4.06
N LEU A 204 7.79 -6.47 -3.12
CA LEU A 204 7.70 -6.74 -1.68
C LEU A 204 6.25 -6.84 -1.18
N GLN A 205 5.28 -6.33 -1.95
CA GLN A 205 3.86 -6.47 -1.63
C GLN A 205 3.41 -7.95 -1.64
N ASN A 206 4.18 -8.87 -2.24
CA ASN A 206 3.86 -10.30 -2.22
C ASN A 206 4.30 -11.01 -0.93
N LEU A 207 4.96 -10.31 0.00
CA LEU A 207 5.25 -10.85 1.33
C LEU A 207 3.97 -10.90 2.17
N LEU A 208 3.95 -11.74 3.22
CA LEU A 208 2.77 -11.84 4.10
C LEU A 208 2.43 -10.49 4.77
N LEU A 209 3.47 -9.80 5.23
CA LEU A 209 3.40 -8.46 5.79
C LEU A 209 4.25 -7.53 4.94
N TYR A 210 3.83 -6.28 4.84
CA TYR A 210 4.53 -5.25 4.09
C TYR A 210 4.55 -3.94 4.88
N PHE A 211 5.74 -3.67 5.42
CA PHE A 211 6.05 -2.60 6.35
C PHE A 211 5.13 -2.61 7.60
N PRO A 212 5.18 -3.67 8.44
CA PRO A 212 4.43 -3.72 9.68
C PRO A 212 4.99 -2.66 10.66
N ALA A 213 4.38 -1.47 10.72
CA ALA A 213 5.01 -0.33 11.38
C ALA A 213 4.53 -0.13 12.82
N CYS A 214 3.34 -0.61 13.18
CA CYS A 214 2.73 -0.30 14.47
C CYS A 214 2.02 -1.50 15.07
N ILE A 215 2.04 -1.59 16.40
CA ILE A 215 1.33 -2.63 17.14
C ILE A 215 0.71 -2.09 18.42
N SER A 216 -0.51 -2.51 18.71
CA SER A 216 -1.21 -2.28 19.97
C SER A 216 -1.88 -3.55 20.45
N THR A 217 -2.38 -3.55 21.69
CA THR A 217 -2.89 -4.75 22.36
C THR A 217 -4.18 -4.48 23.12
N ASP A 218 -5.01 -5.52 23.17
CA ASP A 218 -6.06 -5.74 24.14
C ASP A 218 -5.61 -6.88 25.06
N GLU A 219 -5.05 -6.51 26.22
CA GLU A 219 -4.59 -7.50 27.23
C GLU A 219 -5.77 -8.30 27.82
N SER A 220 -6.97 -7.71 27.88
CA SER A 220 -8.15 -8.32 28.50
C SER A 220 -8.76 -9.42 27.61
N GLY A 221 -8.95 -9.11 26.32
CA GLY A 221 -9.47 -10.03 25.31
C GLY A 221 -8.39 -10.85 24.61
N LYS A 222 -7.11 -10.67 24.99
CA LYS A 222 -5.94 -11.37 24.44
C LYS A 222 -5.77 -11.20 22.93
N ARG A 223 -5.99 -9.98 22.45
CA ARG A 223 -5.86 -9.63 21.03
C ARG A 223 -4.68 -8.68 20.82
N LEU A 224 -4.03 -8.83 19.68
CA LEU A 224 -3.03 -7.90 19.16
C LEU A 224 -3.56 -7.28 17.87
N PHE A 225 -3.27 -6.01 17.68
CA PHE A 225 -3.64 -5.25 16.49
C PHE A 225 -2.37 -4.79 15.80
N LEU A 226 -2.11 -5.34 14.62
CA LEU A 226 -0.94 -5.04 13.79
C LEU A 226 -1.34 -4.14 12.63
N SER A 227 -0.68 -2.99 12.51
CA SER A 227 -0.80 -2.17 11.31
C SER A 227 0.15 -2.68 10.24
N ASP A 228 -0.41 -3.39 9.27
CA ASP A 228 0.28 -3.85 8.06
C ASP A 228 0.26 -2.70 7.05
N SER A 229 1.06 -1.67 7.35
CA SER A 229 0.84 -0.30 6.87
C SER A 229 0.85 -0.20 5.35
N ASN A 230 1.81 -0.82 4.65
CA ASN A 230 1.87 -0.71 3.19
C ASN A 230 0.97 -1.75 2.47
N HIS A 231 0.28 -2.63 3.20
CA HIS A 231 -0.90 -3.36 2.69
C HIS A 231 -2.22 -2.69 3.02
N HIS A 232 -2.20 -1.50 3.65
CA HIS A 232 -3.38 -0.69 3.86
C HIS A 232 -4.44 -1.36 4.74
N ARG A 233 -4.01 -2.14 5.74
CA ARG A 233 -4.90 -2.91 6.61
C ARG A 233 -4.41 -3.01 8.05
N ILE A 234 -5.33 -3.35 8.96
CA ILE A 234 -5.04 -3.78 10.33
C ILE A 234 -5.33 -5.28 10.44
N ILE A 235 -4.37 -6.06 10.93
CA ILE A 235 -4.52 -7.49 11.20
C ILE A 235 -4.78 -7.66 12.71
N ILE A 236 -5.86 -8.38 13.05
CA ILE A 236 -6.20 -8.74 14.43
C ILE A 236 -5.82 -10.20 14.65
N PHE A 237 -5.03 -10.49 15.67
CA PHE A 237 -4.55 -11.86 15.94
C PHE A 237 -4.38 -12.11 17.44
N ASP A 238 -4.30 -13.38 17.84
CA ASP A 238 -4.10 -13.79 19.23
C ASP A 238 -2.61 -14.00 19.59
N GLY A 239 -2.34 -14.33 20.86
CA GLY A 239 -0.99 -14.58 21.38
C GLY A 239 -0.25 -15.77 20.74
N ASP A 240 -0.98 -16.65 20.05
CA ASP A 240 -0.42 -17.81 19.34
C ASP A 240 -0.13 -17.50 17.86
N GLY A 241 -0.57 -16.33 17.36
CA GLY A 241 -0.41 -15.91 15.98
C GLY A 241 -1.57 -16.30 15.07
N LYS A 242 -2.70 -16.78 15.62
CA LYS A 242 -3.88 -17.05 14.80
C LYS A 242 -4.54 -15.74 14.42
N ILE A 243 -4.70 -15.51 13.11
CA ILE A 243 -5.45 -14.35 12.61
C ILE A 243 -6.92 -14.54 12.95
N LEU A 244 -7.46 -13.57 13.66
CA LEU A 244 -8.86 -13.51 14.08
C LEU A 244 -9.69 -12.71 13.09
N ASP A 245 -9.12 -11.64 12.54
CA ASP A 245 -9.83 -10.70 11.68
C ASP A 245 -8.88 -9.77 10.91
N CYS A 246 -9.42 -9.04 9.94
CA CYS A 246 -8.70 -8.03 9.17
C CYS A 246 -9.59 -6.82 8.86
N ILE A 247 -9.05 -5.60 9.02
CA ILE A 247 -9.75 -4.34 8.71
C ILE A 247 -9.03 -3.66 7.55
N GLY A 248 -9.75 -3.39 6.47
CA GLY A 248 -9.23 -2.70 5.29
C GLY A 248 -9.05 -3.64 4.11
N SER A 249 -9.73 -3.32 3.01
CA SER A 249 -9.75 -4.11 1.78
C SER A 249 -8.66 -3.70 0.79
N CYS A 250 -8.50 -2.39 0.59
CA CYS A 250 -7.54 -1.81 -0.35
C CYS A 250 -7.25 -0.34 0.02
N PRO A 251 -6.23 0.28 -0.61
CA PRO A 251 -5.93 1.69 -0.44
C PRO A 251 -7.16 2.56 -0.71
N GLY A 252 -7.48 3.48 0.20
CA GLY A 252 -8.54 4.46 0.01
C GLY A 252 -9.12 4.99 1.31
N PHE A 253 -10.22 5.72 1.21
CA PHE A 253 -10.87 6.38 2.36
C PHE A 253 -12.37 6.11 2.33
N GLU A 254 -12.76 4.93 2.78
CA GLU A 254 -14.16 4.48 2.80
C GLU A 254 -14.49 3.82 4.14
N ASP A 255 -15.57 4.28 4.76
CA ASP A 255 -16.19 3.69 5.96
C ASP A 255 -17.02 2.47 5.55
N GLY A 256 -17.26 1.55 6.47
CA GLY A 256 -18.07 0.36 6.20
C GLY A 256 -17.69 -0.84 7.05
N GLU A 257 -18.21 -2.01 6.67
CA GLU A 257 -17.81 -3.30 7.24
C GLU A 257 -16.31 -3.53 6.98
N PHE A 258 -15.63 -4.25 7.87
CA PHE A 258 -14.17 -4.42 7.84
C PHE A 258 -13.61 -4.89 6.49
N GLU A 259 -14.36 -5.76 5.79
CA GLU A 259 -14.05 -6.36 4.48
C GLU A 259 -14.24 -5.39 3.31
N SER A 260 -14.98 -4.30 3.51
CA SER A 260 -15.31 -3.30 2.48
C SER A 260 -14.65 -1.95 2.73
N ALA A 261 -14.32 -1.67 3.99
CA ALA A 261 -13.68 -0.46 4.43
C ALA A 261 -12.31 -0.29 3.75
N LYS A 262 -11.87 0.95 3.61
CA LYS A 262 -10.57 1.28 3.03
C LYS A 262 -9.78 2.16 3.98
N LEU A 263 -8.49 1.88 4.03
CA LEU A 263 -7.51 2.64 4.80
C LEU A 263 -6.39 3.06 3.85
N LEU A 264 -5.63 4.09 4.22
CA LEU A 264 -4.45 4.51 3.50
C LEU A 264 -3.29 4.64 4.46
N ARG A 265 -2.54 3.54 4.56
CA ARG A 265 -1.35 3.41 5.37
C ARG A 265 -1.61 3.67 6.86
N PRO A 266 -2.38 2.77 7.51
CA PRO A 266 -2.64 2.90 8.92
C PRO A 266 -1.33 2.83 9.72
N ALA A 267 -1.20 3.71 10.71
CA ALA A 267 -0.06 3.83 11.61
C ALA A 267 -0.45 3.35 13.02
N ALA A 268 -0.25 4.15 14.06
CA ALA A 268 -0.56 3.72 15.43
C ALA A 268 -2.06 3.44 15.63
N SER A 269 -2.35 2.58 16.60
CA SER A 269 -3.71 2.31 17.05
C SER A 269 -3.78 2.25 18.57
N PHE A 270 -4.98 2.48 19.11
CA PHE A 270 -5.28 2.42 20.54
C PHE A 270 -6.60 1.69 20.75
N TYR A 271 -6.57 0.62 21.54
CA TYR A 271 -7.76 -0.13 21.91
C TYR A 271 -8.41 0.47 23.16
N HIS A 272 -9.71 0.74 23.08
CA HIS A 272 -10.51 1.28 24.16
C HIS A 272 -11.46 0.20 24.70
N GLU A 273 -11.08 -0.41 25.83
CA GLU A 273 -11.76 -1.57 26.44
C GLU A 273 -13.24 -1.31 26.74
N THR A 274 -13.60 -0.09 27.20
CA THR A 274 -14.99 0.19 27.62
C THR A 274 -15.98 0.28 26.47
N GLU A 275 -15.52 0.64 25.26
CA GLU A 275 -16.35 0.72 24.06
C GLU A 275 -16.12 -0.46 23.10
N ASP A 276 -15.21 -1.38 23.45
CA ASP A 276 -14.68 -2.42 22.56
C ASP A 276 -14.32 -1.89 21.15
N CYS A 277 -13.69 -0.71 21.13
CA CYS A 277 -13.36 0.01 19.90
C CYS A 277 -11.85 0.18 19.73
N LEU A 278 -11.37 0.00 18.51
CA LEU A 278 -10.00 0.30 18.12
C LEU A 278 -9.94 1.64 17.38
N TYR A 279 -9.25 2.62 17.96
CA TYR A 279 -8.93 3.87 17.30
C TYR A 279 -7.68 3.71 16.46
N ILE A 280 -7.74 4.08 15.19
CA ILE A 280 -6.68 3.87 14.20
C ILE A 280 -6.27 5.22 13.64
N VAL A 281 -4.96 5.45 13.61
CA VAL A 281 -4.36 6.56 12.87
C VAL A 281 -4.26 6.15 11.41
N ASP A 282 -5.02 6.79 10.55
CA ASP A 282 -5.02 6.54 9.10
C ASP A 282 -4.18 7.62 8.41
N SER A 283 -2.87 7.37 8.38
CA SER A 283 -1.84 8.40 8.22
C SER A 283 -1.97 9.16 6.91
N GLU A 284 -1.97 8.46 5.77
CA GLU A 284 -1.98 9.13 4.45
C GLU A 284 -3.38 9.62 4.06
N ASN A 285 -4.43 9.18 4.78
CA ASN A 285 -5.76 9.79 4.70
C ASN A 285 -5.94 10.99 5.65
N HIS A 286 -4.90 11.35 6.41
CA HIS A 286 -4.94 12.50 7.30
C HIS A 286 -6.04 12.39 8.38
N ALA A 287 -6.34 11.17 8.82
CA ALA A 287 -7.57 10.86 9.53
C ALA A 287 -7.36 10.05 10.82
N ILE A 288 -8.34 10.12 11.72
CA ILE A 288 -8.52 9.20 12.84
C ILE A 288 -9.79 8.40 12.57
N ARG A 289 -9.68 7.08 12.66
CA ARG A 289 -10.74 6.12 12.40
C ARG A 289 -11.09 5.39 13.69
N ARG A 290 -12.32 4.90 13.81
CA ARG A 290 -12.77 4.05 14.91
C ARG A 290 -13.35 2.77 14.32
N ALA A 291 -12.79 1.63 14.72
CA ALA A 291 -13.31 0.32 14.41
C ALA A 291 -14.07 -0.22 15.62
N ASP A 292 -15.37 -0.41 15.47
CA ASP A 292 -16.23 -1.09 16.44
C ASP A 292 -16.06 -2.60 16.24
N LEU A 293 -15.43 -3.28 17.21
CA LEU A 293 -15.07 -4.69 17.08
C LEU A 293 -16.27 -5.63 17.25
N GLU A 294 -17.33 -5.18 17.93
CA GLU A 294 -18.57 -5.95 18.09
C GLU A 294 -19.40 -5.89 16.79
N ARG A 295 -19.57 -4.68 16.24
CA ARG A 295 -20.36 -4.46 15.01
C ARG A 295 -19.58 -4.76 13.73
N ARG A 296 -18.25 -4.88 13.81
CA ARG A 296 -17.32 -5.03 12.66
C ARG A 296 -17.43 -3.88 11.65
N VAL A 297 -17.52 -2.64 12.15
CA VAL A 297 -17.66 -1.43 11.29
C VAL A 297 -16.55 -0.44 11.58
N LEU A 298 -15.96 0.10 10.51
CA LEU A 298 -15.00 1.20 10.54
C LEU A 298 -15.69 2.53 10.20
N GLU A 299 -15.50 3.52 11.06
CA GLU A 299 -16.09 4.86 10.92
C GLU A 299 -15.02 5.96 11.04
N THR A 300 -15.28 7.12 10.41
CA THR A 300 -14.44 8.31 10.55
C THR A 300 -14.72 9.04 11.86
N VAL A 301 -13.69 9.25 12.69
CA VAL A 301 -13.75 10.17 13.85
C VAL A 301 -13.30 11.57 13.45
N TYR A 302 -12.17 11.65 12.74
CA TYR A 302 -11.64 12.89 12.18
C TYR A 302 -11.18 12.65 10.73
N PRO A 303 -11.46 13.57 9.79
CA PRO A 303 -12.23 14.80 9.96
C PRO A 303 -13.72 14.53 10.24
N THR A 304 -14.34 15.33 11.11
CA THR A 304 -15.77 15.23 11.38
C THR A 304 -16.54 15.61 10.11
N SER A 305 -17.15 14.65 9.44
CA SER A 305 -17.97 14.95 8.28
C SER A 305 -19.21 15.73 8.74
N SER A 306 -19.44 16.92 8.17
CA SER A 306 -20.64 17.74 8.42
C SER A 306 -21.95 17.00 8.05
N ILE A 307 -21.83 15.83 7.40
CA ILE A 307 -22.89 14.97 6.91
C ILE A 307 -23.67 14.29 8.07
N HIS A 308 -23.07 14.10 9.25
CA HIS A 308 -23.76 13.44 10.37
C HIS A 308 -24.72 14.34 11.16
N LYS A 309 -24.82 15.65 10.87
CA LYS A 309 -25.88 16.52 11.39
C LYS A 309 -27.08 16.62 10.45
N LYS A 310 -27.69 15.48 10.09
CA LYS A 310 -29.15 15.25 9.86
C LYS A 310 -29.34 13.93 9.08
N SER A 311 -30.26 13.12 9.58
CA SER A 311 -30.66 11.83 8.99
C SER A 311 -31.10 11.95 7.52
N THR A 312 -30.26 11.52 6.58
CA THR A 312 -30.65 11.08 5.22
C THR A 312 -29.55 10.20 4.58
N GLY A 313 -29.12 9.13 5.26
CA GLY A 313 -27.99 8.28 4.82
C GLY A 313 -28.24 7.51 3.52
N LEU A 314 -29.44 6.99 3.31
CA LEU A 314 -29.73 6.12 2.15
C LEU A 314 -29.92 6.91 0.84
N TRP A 315 -30.61 8.05 0.89
CA TRP A 315 -30.89 8.85 -0.30
C TRP A 315 -29.69 9.64 -0.81
N THR A 316 -28.77 10.00 0.07
CA THR A 316 -27.53 10.73 -0.30
C THR A 316 -26.53 9.77 -0.94
N TRP A 317 -26.41 8.54 -0.41
CA TRP A 317 -25.63 7.46 -1.03
C TRP A 317 -26.22 7.02 -2.38
N ILE A 318 -27.55 6.89 -2.49
CA ILE A 318 -28.20 6.57 -3.78
C ILE A 318 -27.99 7.70 -4.80
N ARG A 319 -28.11 8.99 -4.40
CA ARG A 319 -27.83 10.11 -5.31
C ARG A 319 -26.37 10.19 -5.73
N SER A 320 -25.43 9.86 -4.84
CA SER A 320 -23.99 9.86 -5.17
C SER A 320 -23.63 8.72 -6.13
N LYS A 321 -24.19 7.52 -5.95
CA LYS A 321 -24.05 6.37 -6.86
C LYS A 321 -24.73 6.58 -8.22
N LEU A 322 -25.82 7.36 -8.27
CA LEU A 322 -26.57 7.62 -9.50
C LEU A 322 -26.22 8.96 -10.18
N GLY A 323 -25.24 9.71 -9.66
CA GLY A 323 -24.75 10.95 -10.28
C GLY A 323 -25.71 12.13 -10.24
N PHE A 324 -26.65 12.18 -9.28
CA PHE A 324 -27.66 13.24 -9.14
C PHE A 324 -27.24 14.40 -8.22
N THR A 325 -25.97 14.50 -7.84
CA THR A 325 -25.47 15.63 -7.03
C THR A 325 -25.18 16.83 -7.94
N SER A 326 -25.90 17.94 -7.76
CA SER A 326 -25.57 19.23 -8.38
C SER A 326 -24.33 19.81 -7.73
N ASP A 327 -23.40 20.33 -8.55
CA ASP A 327 -22.11 20.94 -8.14
C ASP A 327 -22.23 22.18 -7.22
N ASP A 328 -23.43 22.64 -6.90
CA ASP A 328 -23.66 23.87 -6.13
C ASP A 328 -23.64 23.69 -4.60
N ASP A 329 -23.63 22.45 -4.07
CA ASP A 329 -23.77 22.18 -2.62
C ASP A 329 -22.47 21.89 -1.86
N VAL A 330 -21.30 22.04 -2.49
CA VAL A 330 -20.00 21.97 -1.78
C VAL A 330 -19.23 23.27 -1.98
N LYS A 331 -19.67 24.32 -1.29
CA LYS A 331 -18.74 25.39 -0.92
C LYS A 331 -17.81 24.81 0.13
N PHE A 332 -16.57 24.53 -0.25
CA PHE A 332 -15.46 24.44 0.69
C PHE A 332 -15.30 25.82 1.33
N GLU A 333 -16.01 26.06 2.43
CA GLU A 333 -15.62 27.15 3.33
C GLU A 333 -14.27 26.73 3.92
N GLU A 334 -13.20 27.40 3.47
CA GLU A 334 -11.89 27.42 4.12
C GLU A 334 -12.09 27.91 5.56
N HIS A 335 -12.28 26.98 6.48
CA HIS A 335 -11.93 27.21 7.86
C HIS A 335 -10.48 26.78 8.06
N ASP A 336 -9.64 27.71 8.52
CA ASP A 336 -8.31 27.51 9.12
C ASP A 336 -8.39 26.64 10.38
N SER A 337 -9.10 25.52 10.34
CA SER A 337 -9.02 24.48 11.35
C SER A 337 -7.63 23.86 11.24
N PRO A 338 -6.95 23.56 12.36
CA PRO A 338 -5.68 22.87 12.32
C PRO A 338 -5.85 21.49 11.69
N SER A 339 -5.52 21.40 10.40
CA SER A 339 -5.64 20.16 9.64
C SER A 339 -4.64 19.13 10.17
N LEU A 340 -5.13 17.95 10.52
CA LEU A 340 -4.30 16.83 10.92
C LEU A 340 -3.53 16.34 9.69
N MET A 341 -2.20 16.36 9.69
CA MET A 341 -1.40 16.02 8.50
C MET A 341 -0.49 14.83 8.78
N CYS A 342 -0.66 13.72 8.05
CA CYS A 342 0.14 12.50 8.21
C CYS A 342 0.36 12.12 9.69
N PRO A 343 -0.71 12.01 10.49
CA PRO A 343 -0.59 11.61 11.88
C PRO A 343 0.07 10.23 11.95
N TRP A 344 0.91 9.99 12.95
CA TRP A 344 1.69 8.75 13.03
C TRP A 344 1.47 8.00 14.34
N HIS A 345 1.63 8.67 15.49
CA HIS A 345 1.48 8.05 16.80
C HIS A 345 0.25 8.58 17.53
N LEU A 346 -0.37 7.72 18.34
CA LEU A 346 -1.59 8.02 19.11
C LEU A 346 -1.39 7.60 20.57
N ILE A 347 -1.66 8.52 21.49
CA ILE A 347 -1.62 8.28 22.93
C ILE A 347 -2.95 8.74 23.53
N LYS A 348 -3.63 7.86 24.27
CA LYS A 348 -4.80 8.22 25.05
C LYS A 348 -4.38 8.77 26.41
N THR A 349 -4.89 9.94 26.75
CA THR A 349 -4.90 10.52 28.11
C THR A 349 -6.33 10.49 28.66
N GLU A 350 -6.58 10.98 29.88
CA GLU A 350 -7.92 10.92 30.51
C GLU A 350 -9.02 11.46 29.58
N ASP A 351 -8.91 12.71 29.11
CA ASP A 351 -9.96 13.36 28.30
C ASP A 351 -9.61 13.51 26.82
N ASN A 352 -8.34 13.34 26.44
CA ASN A 352 -7.87 13.69 25.09
C ASN A 352 -7.01 12.60 24.45
N PHE A 353 -6.98 12.61 23.13
CA PHE A 353 -5.95 11.96 22.33
C PHE A 353 -4.80 12.93 22.05
N LEU A 354 -3.58 12.48 22.26
CA LEU A 354 -2.36 13.14 21.77
C LEU A 354 -1.94 12.42 20.50
N ILE A 355 -1.95 13.15 19.39
CA ILE A 355 -1.58 12.65 18.07
C ILE A 355 -0.28 13.32 17.66
N ILE A 356 0.69 12.56 17.16
CA ILE A 356 2.05 13.07 16.89
C ILE A 356 2.43 12.76 15.44
N SER A 357 3.06 13.72 14.75
CA SER A 357 3.64 13.52 13.41
C SER A 357 4.90 12.66 13.49
N ARG A 358 5.25 11.95 12.41
CA ARG A 358 6.45 11.09 12.38
C ARG A 358 7.74 11.89 12.61
N SER A 359 7.75 13.14 12.17
CA SER A 359 8.83 14.11 12.39
C SER A 359 8.94 14.65 13.81
N PHE A 360 7.93 14.44 14.67
CA PHE A 360 7.75 15.12 15.96
C PHE A 360 7.63 16.65 15.88
N GLU A 361 7.53 17.24 14.69
CA GLU A 361 7.36 18.69 14.53
C GLU A 361 5.97 19.17 14.91
N THR A 362 4.97 18.30 14.88
CA THR A 362 3.59 18.67 15.23
C THR A 362 2.96 17.64 16.15
N LEU A 363 2.29 18.14 17.19
CA LEU A 363 1.42 17.37 18.07
C LEU A 363 0.05 18.02 18.09
N TRP A 364 -0.99 17.21 17.91
CA TRP A 364 -2.39 17.61 17.99
C TRP A 364 -3.01 17.04 19.26
N VAL A 365 -3.68 17.90 20.02
CA VAL A 365 -4.51 17.49 21.16
C VAL A 365 -5.95 17.45 20.67
N MET A 366 -6.52 16.25 20.59
CA MET A 366 -7.88 16.02 20.14
C MET A 366 -8.77 15.62 21.31
N ASP A 367 -9.95 16.22 21.40
CA ASP A 367 -10.97 15.79 22.35
C ASP A 367 -11.41 14.35 22.02
N PHE A 368 -11.36 13.47 23.03
CA PHE A 368 -11.72 12.07 22.84
C PHE A 368 -13.21 11.88 22.47
N GLU A 369 -14.10 12.64 23.10
CA GLU A 369 -15.56 12.47 22.94
C GLU A 369 -16.08 13.16 21.68
N LEU A 370 -15.58 14.36 21.37
CA LEU A 370 -16.02 15.18 20.26
C LEU A 370 -15.30 14.88 18.94
N GLY A 371 -14.10 14.28 18.99
CA GLY A 371 -13.27 14.07 17.81
C GLY A 371 -12.73 15.38 17.19
N GLU A 372 -12.72 16.46 17.97
CA GLU A 372 -12.28 17.79 17.53
C GLU A 372 -10.87 18.11 18.00
N VAL A 373 -10.03 18.68 17.13
CA VAL A 373 -8.69 19.15 17.48
C VAL A 373 -8.80 20.44 18.29
N LYS A 374 -8.43 20.39 19.57
CA LYS A 374 -8.45 21.51 20.51
C LYS A 374 -7.22 22.40 20.40
N GLU A 375 -6.05 21.78 20.29
CA GLU A 375 -4.75 22.47 20.34
C GLU A 375 -3.76 21.84 19.38
N VAL A 376 -2.87 22.66 18.81
CA VAL A 376 -1.73 22.19 18.03
C VAL A 376 -0.44 22.78 18.59
N VAL A 377 0.43 21.89 19.03
CA VAL A 377 1.79 22.19 19.46
C VAL A 377 2.71 22.01 18.27
N LYS A 378 3.49 23.04 17.93
CA LYS A 378 4.47 23.02 16.83
C LYS A 378 5.88 23.16 17.35
N GLY A 379 6.81 22.53 16.62
CA GLY A 379 8.24 22.52 16.89
C GLY A 379 8.67 21.33 17.72
N PHE A 380 9.68 20.61 17.24
CA PHE A 380 10.26 19.45 17.90
C PHE A 380 10.47 19.59 19.43
N PRO A 381 11.08 20.69 19.96
CA PRO A 381 11.33 20.80 21.40
C PRO A 381 10.04 20.85 22.24
N ASN A 382 9.02 21.55 21.74
CA ASN A 382 7.75 21.73 22.44
C ASN A 382 6.95 20.43 22.43
N THR A 383 6.88 19.76 21.28
CA THR A 383 6.25 18.44 21.15
C THR A 383 6.89 17.45 22.12
N LEU A 384 8.22 17.40 22.14
CA LEU A 384 8.93 16.46 22.98
C LEU A 384 8.73 16.75 24.46
N GLU A 385 8.75 18.01 24.90
CA GLU A 385 8.49 18.37 26.29
C GLU A 385 7.10 17.88 26.74
N PHE A 386 6.10 18.01 25.86
CA PHE A 386 4.72 17.63 26.14
C PHE A 386 4.53 16.11 26.33
N CYS A 387 5.14 15.27 25.47
CA CYS A 387 4.93 13.82 25.47
C CYS A 387 6.14 12.99 25.93
N ARG A 388 7.18 13.63 26.49
CA ARG A 388 8.46 13.00 26.85
C ARG A 388 8.31 11.73 27.67
N HIS A 389 7.45 11.76 28.69
CA HIS A 389 7.27 10.66 29.61
C HIS A 389 6.81 9.39 28.88
N PHE A 390 5.79 9.50 28.01
CA PHE A 390 5.26 8.39 27.22
C PHE A 390 6.29 7.83 26.24
N ILE A 391 7.04 8.71 25.58
CA ILE A 391 8.12 8.31 24.67
C ILE A 391 9.19 7.53 25.45
N LEU A 392 9.63 8.03 26.62
CA LEU A 392 10.66 7.37 27.42
C LEU A 392 10.21 6.01 27.94
N GLU A 393 8.93 5.84 28.27
CA GLU A 393 8.35 4.55 28.65
C GLU A 393 8.49 3.53 27.53
N LYS A 394 8.03 3.85 26.31
CA LYS A 394 8.17 2.98 25.13
C LYS A 394 9.63 2.70 24.77
N VAL A 395 10.49 3.74 24.81
CA VAL A 395 11.94 3.59 24.57
C VAL A 395 12.60 2.70 25.63
N SER A 396 12.10 2.67 26.86
CA SER A 396 12.61 1.76 27.90
C SER A 396 12.33 0.29 27.59
N LEU A 397 11.23 -0.01 26.89
CA LEU A 397 10.91 -1.35 26.40
C LEU A 397 11.86 -1.73 25.26
N LEU A 398 12.08 -0.82 24.31
CA LEU A 398 13.01 -1.05 23.20
C LEU A 398 14.42 -1.36 23.69
N LYS A 399 14.92 -0.66 24.71
CA LYS A 399 16.25 -0.93 25.30
C LYS A 399 16.41 -2.33 25.91
N LYS A 400 15.33 -3.08 26.10
CA LYS A 400 15.38 -4.49 26.55
C LYS A 400 15.49 -5.46 25.37
N MET A 401 15.24 -5.01 24.14
CA MET A 401 15.41 -5.81 22.93
C MET A 401 16.89 -6.03 22.61
N PRO A 402 17.24 -7.16 21.99
CA PRO A 402 18.60 -7.40 21.51
C PRO A 402 19.14 -6.29 20.61
N ASP A 403 20.38 -5.85 20.87
CA ASP A 403 21.01 -4.69 20.19
C ASP A 403 21.06 -4.82 18.66
N TYR A 404 21.21 -6.05 18.13
CA TYR A 404 21.30 -6.28 16.68
C TYR A 404 20.01 -5.89 15.93
N LEU A 405 18.85 -5.97 16.59
CA LEU A 405 17.56 -5.56 16.02
C LEU A 405 17.43 -4.03 15.95
N LEU A 406 17.98 -3.35 16.96
CA LEU A 406 17.85 -1.90 17.12
C LEU A 406 18.88 -1.13 16.29
N GLN A 407 20.05 -1.71 16.02
CA GLN A 407 21.12 -1.02 15.28
C GLN A 407 20.73 -0.64 13.86
N GLN A 408 19.95 -1.48 13.17
CA GLN A 408 19.51 -1.23 11.79
C GLN A 408 18.34 -0.23 11.71
N GLN A 409 17.63 -0.01 12.82
CA GLN A 409 16.43 0.84 12.89
C GLN A 409 16.68 2.13 13.69
N ARG A 410 17.95 2.45 13.95
CA ARG A 410 18.34 3.66 14.70
C ARG A 410 18.19 4.90 13.82
N ASP A 411 17.41 5.87 14.29
CA ASP A 411 17.26 7.15 13.61
C ASP A 411 18.44 8.08 13.99
N ALA A 412 19.29 8.39 13.01
CA ALA A 412 20.46 9.24 13.20
C ALA A 412 20.10 10.70 13.57
N ASN A 413 18.95 11.21 13.11
CA ASN A 413 18.49 12.57 13.41
C ASN A 413 17.97 12.64 14.84
N LEU A 414 17.07 11.75 15.23
CA LEU A 414 16.55 11.70 16.60
C LEU A 414 17.63 11.32 17.62
N ALA A 415 18.65 10.57 17.20
CA ALA A 415 19.83 10.30 18.02
C ALA A 415 20.60 11.57 18.42
N ARG A 416 20.68 12.59 17.53
CA ARG A 416 21.33 13.89 17.84
C ARG A 416 20.57 14.66 18.93
N GLU A 417 19.27 14.44 19.00
CA GLU A 417 18.38 15.08 19.98
C GLU A 417 18.24 14.26 21.28
N GLY A 418 19.00 13.15 21.39
CA GLY A 418 19.09 12.31 22.58
C GLY A 418 18.04 11.19 22.65
N LEU A 419 17.31 10.92 21.56
CA LEU A 419 16.23 9.93 21.49
C LEU A 419 16.35 9.02 20.25
N PRO A 420 17.41 8.20 20.15
CA PRO A 420 17.72 7.40 18.95
C PRO A 420 16.64 6.41 18.50
N TYR A 421 15.69 6.07 19.37
CA TYR A 421 14.64 5.07 19.13
C TYR A 421 13.23 5.67 19.18
N ALA A 422 13.09 7.00 19.21
CA ALA A 422 11.77 7.63 19.26
C ALA A 422 10.92 7.32 18.01
N GLY A 423 11.54 7.09 16.84
CA GLY A 423 10.84 6.64 15.63
C GLY A 423 10.26 5.22 15.69
N LEU A 424 10.54 4.46 16.76
CA LEU A 424 10.10 3.06 16.92
C LEU A 424 9.05 2.88 18.04
N ILE A 425 8.59 3.95 18.66
CA ILE A 425 7.68 3.87 19.83
C ILE A 425 6.32 3.24 19.47
N SER A 426 5.88 3.38 18.22
CA SER A 426 4.66 2.73 17.72
C SER A 426 4.85 1.25 17.43
N CYS A 427 6.10 0.79 17.22
CA CYS A 427 6.43 -0.57 16.82
C CYS A 427 6.47 -1.54 18.00
N VAL A 428 6.32 -1.08 19.25
CA VAL A 428 6.53 -1.90 20.45
C VAL A 428 5.36 -1.83 21.42
N THR A 429 5.02 -2.97 22.00
CA THR A 429 4.03 -3.08 23.07
C THR A 429 4.38 -4.22 24.02
N THR A 430 3.66 -4.32 25.13
CA THR A 430 3.65 -5.51 25.98
C THR A 430 2.41 -6.32 25.69
N PHE A 431 2.55 -7.64 25.83
CA PHE A 431 1.44 -8.57 25.76
C PHE A 431 1.74 -9.75 26.69
N GLU A 432 0.92 -9.96 27.70
CA GLU A 432 1.16 -10.94 28.77
C GLU A 432 2.60 -10.80 29.35
N ASN A 433 3.41 -11.87 29.31
CA ASN A 433 4.81 -11.87 29.77
C ASN A 433 5.84 -11.56 28.67
N HIS A 434 5.40 -11.02 27.54
CA HIS A 434 6.25 -10.76 26.37
C HIS A 434 6.31 -9.27 26.03
N ILE A 435 7.45 -8.85 25.48
CA ILE A 435 7.56 -7.60 24.74
C ILE A 435 7.39 -7.97 23.27
N ILE A 436 6.44 -7.33 22.61
CA ILE A 436 6.17 -7.56 21.19
C ILE A 436 6.70 -6.37 20.40
N MET A 437 7.41 -6.65 19.31
CA MET A 437 7.97 -5.63 18.44
C MET A 437 7.75 -6.00 16.97
N CYS A 438 7.31 -5.03 16.17
CA CYS A 438 7.32 -5.16 14.73
C CYS A 438 8.73 -4.97 14.18
N ASP A 439 9.13 -5.85 13.27
CA ASP A 439 10.39 -5.78 12.55
C ASP A 439 10.12 -5.43 11.09
N THR A 440 10.29 -4.15 10.77
CA THR A 440 10.10 -3.62 9.41
C THR A 440 11.21 -4.04 8.45
N VAL A 441 12.34 -4.58 8.93
CA VAL A 441 13.42 -5.08 8.09
C VAL A 441 13.11 -6.50 7.65
N SER A 442 12.76 -7.39 8.59
CA SER A 442 12.39 -8.77 8.26
C SER A 442 10.93 -8.95 7.82
N GLN A 443 10.13 -7.89 7.83
CA GLN A 443 8.69 -7.90 7.53
C GLN A 443 7.92 -8.86 8.45
N GLY A 444 8.16 -8.76 9.75
CA GLY A 444 7.67 -9.72 10.75
C GLY A 444 7.27 -9.09 12.08
N VAL A 445 6.78 -9.94 12.98
CA VAL A 445 6.48 -9.58 14.38
C VAL A 445 7.28 -10.49 15.30
N LEU A 446 8.01 -9.90 16.25
CA LEU A 446 8.87 -10.57 17.21
C LEU A 446 8.24 -10.54 18.60
N LYS A 447 8.38 -11.62 19.35
CA LYS A 447 8.08 -11.71 20.78
C LYS A 447 9.35 -12.02 21.57
N LEU A 448 9.63 -11.20 22.57
CA LEU A 448 10.70 -11.37 23.55
C LEU A 448 10.09 -11.75 24.89
N ASN A 449 10.42 -12.93 25.40
CA ASN A 449 10.00 -13.32 26.75
C ASN A 449 10.78 -12.52 27.80
N ARG A 450 10.07 -11.87 28.73
CA ARG A 450 10.69 -10.97 29.71
C ARG A 450 11.49 -11.68 30.79
N GLU A 451 11.20 -12.95 31.06
CA GLU A 451 11.89 -13.76 32.07
C GLU A 451 13.11 -14.49 31.49
N SER A 452 12.93 -15.16 30.36
CA SER A 452 13.99 -15.96 29.73
C SER A 452 14.92 -15.13 28.83
N GLY A 453 14.47 -13.97 28.36
CA GLY A 453 15.21 -13.15 27.39
C GLY A 453 15.27 -13.76 25.99
N ILE A 454 14.50 -14.83 25.73
CA ILE A 454 14.48 -15.52 24.43
C ILE A 454 13.53 -14.76 23.48
N SER A 455 14.04 -14.39 22.31
CA SER A 455 13.27 -13.81 21.22
C SER A 455 12.84 -14.87 20.19
N SER A 456 11.62 -14.77 19.68
CA SER A 456 11.11 -15.60 18.58
C SER A 456 10.16 -14.78 17.69
N SER A 457 9.99 -15.19 16.44
CA SER A 457 9.01 -14.57 15.53
C SER A 457 7.64 -15.23 15.68
N PHE A 458 6.56 -14.45 15.54
CA PHE A 458 5.22 -15.02 15.38
C PHE A 458 5.15 -15.90 14.14
N GLN A 459 4.39 -16.99 14.25
CA GLN A 459 4.02 -17.83 13.12
C GLN A 459 2.53 -17.60 12.91
N PHE A 460 2.18 -16.95 11.81
CA PHE A 460 0.77 -16.68 11.52
C PHE A 460 0.07 -17.93 11.00
N SER A 461 -1.18 -18.09 11.39
CA SER A 461 -2.09 -19.15 10.92
C SER A 461 -3.48 -18.57 10.68
N ASN A 462 -4.33 -19.32 9.97
CA ASN A 462 -5.64 -18.86 9.55
C ASN A 462 -5.53 -17.69 8.55
N LEU A 463 -4.58 -17.81 7.61
CA LEU A 463 -4.29 -16.80 6.60
C LEU A 463 -5.44 -16.59 5.62
N GLY A 464 -6.35 -17.57 5.51
CA GLY A 464 -7.63 -17.43 4.81
C GLY A 464 -8.48 -16.21 5.21
N MET A 465 -8.28 -15.66 6.41
CA MET A 465 -8.94 -14.42 6.88
C MET A 465 -8.41 -13.14 6.19
N LEU A 466 -7.27 -13.22 5.51
CA LEU A 466 -6.71 -12.09 4.76
C LEU A 466 -7.30 -11.96 3.35
N GLU A 467 -8.15 -12.92 2.95
CA GLU A 467 -8.81 -13.00 1.65
C GLU A 467 -7.84 -12.87 0.46
N LEU A 468 -8.33 -12.37 -0.68
CA LEU A 468 -7.52 -12.15 -1.86
C LEU A 468 -6.84 -10.78 -1.82
N PRO A 469 -5.53 -10.72 -2.13
CA PRO A 469 -4.83 -9.45 -2.17
C PRO A 469 -5.39 -8.46 -3.20
N TYR A 470 -5.60 -7.21 -2.79
CA TYR A 470 -6.20 -6.18 -3.66
C TYR A 470 -5.37 -5.83 -4.90
N TRP A 471 -4.06 -6.04 -4.85
CA TRP A 471 -3.16 -5.77 -5.97
C TRP A 471 -3.28 -6.81 -7.09
N LEU A 472 -4.02 -7.90 -6.86
CA LEU A 472 -4.58 -8.75 -7.91
C LEU A 472 -5.71 -7.98 -8.59
N SER A 473 -5.34 -7.08 -9.50
CA SER A 473 -6.31 -6.24 -10.21
C SER A 473 -7.18 -7.09 -11.13
N PHE A 474 -8.46 -7.25 -10.80
CA PHE A 474 -9.44 -7.86 -11.69
C PHE A 474 -9.88 -6.81 -12.73
N PRO A 475 -9.55 -6.95 -14.04
CA PRO A 475 -10.16 -6.09 -15.04
C PRO A 475 -11.65 -6.42 -15.10
N LEU A 476 -12.48 -5.64 -14.41
CA LEU A 476 -13.93 -5.76 -14.48
C LEU A 476 -14.47 -5.30 -15.84
N GLU A 477 -13.72 -4.54 -16.63
CA GLU A 477 -14.12 -4.10 -17.97
C GLU A 477 -12.91 -3.91 -18.92
N SER A 478 -12.80 -4.72 -19.97
CA SER A 478 -12.30 -4.30 -21.30
C SER A 478 -12.57 -5.34 -22.39
N PHE A 479 -13.85 -5.56 -22.71
CA PHE A 479 -14.20 -5.94 -24.08
C PHE A 479 -14.24 -4.67 -24.93
N TYR A 480 -13.10 -4.33 -25.53
CA TYR A 480 -13.10 -3.76 -26.88
C TYR A 480 -12.19 -4.61 -27.75
N ALA A 481 -12.71 -4.95 -28.94
CA ALA A 481 -11.94 -5.56 -30.01
C ALA A 481 -10.61 -4.84 -30.19
N VAL A 482 -9.53 -5.61 -30.29
CA VAL A 482 -8.20 -5.28 -30.81
C VAL A 482 -8.09 -3.85 -31.35
N ALA A 483 -7.60 -2.91 -30.51
CA ALA A 483 -6.80 -1.73 -30.88
C ALA A 483 -6.84 -0.70 -29.73
N THR A 484 -6.08 -0.92 -28.66
CA THR A 484 -5.30 0.09 -27.91
C THR A 484 -4.84 -0.53 -26.59
N GLY A 485 -3.52 -0.47 -26.35
CA GLY A 485 -2.85 -1.16 -25.25
C GLY A 485 -3.18 -0.60 -23.87
N LEU A 486 -4.26 -1.10 -23.27
CA LEU A 486 -4.34 -1.23 -21.83
C LEU A 486 -3.40 -2.37 -21.42
N SER A 487 -2.48 -2.08 -20.52
CA SER A 487 -1.56 -3.05 -19.93
C SER A 487 -2.39 -4.11 -19.20
N VAL A 488 -2.62 -5.25 -19.85
CA VAL A 488 -3.09 -6.47 -19.19
C VAL A 488 -1.95 -6.90 -18.27
N ARG A 489 -2.08 -6.65 -16.96
CA ARG A 489 -1.16 -7.23 -15.98
C ARG A 489 -1.18 -8.76 -16.10
N GLN A 490 -0.02 -9.36 -15.85
CA GLN A 490 0.34 -10.76 -16.14
C GLN A 490 -0.78 -11.75 -15.89
N THR A 491 -1.32 -12.33 -16.96
CA THR A 491 -1.93 -13.65 -16.88
C THR A 491 -0.81 -14.67 -16.81
N ASP A 492 -0.69 -15.38 -15.68
CA ASP A 492 0.40 -16.34 -15.48
C ASP A 492 0.28 -17.52 -16.45
N HIS A 493 -0.96 -17.98 -16.69
CA HIS A 493 -1.26 -19.11 -17.55
C HIS A 493 -2.56 -18.88 -18.33
N ILE A 494 -2.52 -19.13 -19.65
CA ILE A 494 -3.69 -19.12 -20.53
C ILE A 494 -3.78 -20.48 -21.21
N GLN A 495 -4.93 -21.14 -21.08
CA GLN A 495 -5.23 -22.38 -21.80
C GLN A 495 -6.53 -22.21 -22.59
N GLN A 496 -6.57 -22.82 -23.77
CA GLN A 496 -7.72 -22.75 -24.67
C GLN A 496 -8.18 -24.17 -25.00
N PHE A 497 -9.48 -24.38 -24.88
CA PHE A 497 -10.12 -25.67 -25.12
C PHE A 497 -11.30 -25.50 -26.08
N SER A 498 -11.52 -26.51 -26.92
CA SER A 498 -12.71 -26.61 -27.76
C SER A 498 -13.57 -27.74 -27.20
N LEU A 499 -14.63 -27.38 -26.49
CA LEU A 499 -15.52 -28.30 -25.80
C LEU A 499 -16.93 -28.22 -26.38
N LEU A 500 -17.70 -29.31 -26.28
CA LEU A 500 -19.14 -29.25 -26.55
C LEU A 500 -19.84 -28.47 -25.42
N PRO A 501 -20.97 -27.79 -25.72
CA PRO A 501 -21.79 -27.16 -24.70
C PRO A 501 -22.23 -28.16 -23.62
N GLY A 502 -22.33 -27.70 -22.38
CA GLY A 502 -22.70 -28.53 -21.24
C GLY A 502 -21.87 -28.23 -19.99
N ARG A 503 -21.97 -29.12 -19.01
CA ARG A 503 -21.21 -29.05 -17.77
C ARG A 503 -19.74 -29.37 -18.03
N VAL A 504 -18.86 -28.48 -17.57
CA VAL A 504 -17.41 -28.61 -17.64
C VAL A 504 -16.87 -28.57 -16.22
N ASP A 505 -16.35 -29.70 -15.76
CA ASP A 505 -15.59 -29.79 -14.51
C ASP A 505 -14.12 -29.45 -14.81
N ILE A 506 -13.61 -28.41 -14.15
CA ILE A 506 -12.25 -27.88 -14.31
C ILE A 506 -11.47 -28.22 -13.04
N ARG A 507 -10.39 -28.99 -13.17
CA ARG A 507 -9.42 -29.23 -12.10
C ARG A 507 -8.07 -28.62 -12.45
N LEU A 508 -7.70 -27.56 -11.75
CA LEU A 508 -6.38 -26.96 -11.85
C LEU A 508 -5.44 -27.66 -10.85
N SER A 509 -4.35 -28.25 -11.34
CA SER A 509 -3.31 -28.85 -10.49
C SER A 509 -2.13 -27.90 -10.42
N ILE A 510 -1.76 -27.47 -9.21
CA ILE A 510 -0.73 -26.47 -8.96
C ILE A 510 0.53 -27.17 -8.44
N ASP A 511 1.63 -26.98 -9.17
CA ASP A 511 2.95 -27.45 -8.76
C ASP A 511 3.58 -26.43 -7.79
N ILE A 512 3.85 -26.86 -6.55
CA ILE A 512 4.53 -26.03 -5.55
C ILE A 512 6.06 -26.14 -5.77
N PRO A 513 6.80 -25.02 -5.82
CA PRO A 513 8.26 -25.06 -5.96
C PRO A 513 8.92 -25.97 -4.92
N THR A 514 9.85 -26.82 -5.35
CA THR A 514 10.42 -27.91 -4.53
C THR A 514 11.09 -27.47 -3.23
N ASP A 515 11.53 -26.23 -3.15
CA ASP A 515 12.19 -25.59 -2.02
C ASP A 515 11.22 -24.85 -1.09
N THR A 516 9.92 -24.87 -1.42
CA THR A 516 8.85 -24.28 -0.63
C THR A 516 7.84 -25.33 -0.15
N GLU A 517 7.07 -24.97 0.85
CA GLU A 517 5.93 -25.74 1.34
C GLU A 517 4.79 -24.77 1.67
N LEU A 518 3.55 -25.25 1.55
CA LEU A 518 2.38 -24.49 1.97
C LEU A 518 2.41 -24.26 3.47
N VAL A 519 2.06 -23.05 3.89
CA VAL A 519 1.87 -22.72 5.32
C VAL A 519 0.62 -23.41 5.85
N GLU A 520 -0.45 -23.38 5.07
CA GLU A 520 -1.74 -23.99 5.36
C GLU A 520 -2.42 -24.49 4.06
N PRO A 521 -3.37 -25.44 4.13
CA PRO A 521 -4.19 -25.82 3.00
C PRO A 521 -4.94 -24.61 2.42
N LEU A 522 -5.15 -24.58 1.10
CA LEU A 522 -5.86 -23.48 0.45
C LEU A 522 -7.31 -23.42 0.93
N HIS A 523 -7.70 -22.26 1.44
CA HIS A 523 -9.07 -21.95 1.86
C HIS A 523 -9.88 -21.37 0.69
N GLU A 524 -11.19 -21.62 0.63
CA GLU A 524 -12.06 -21.12 -0.45
C GLU A 524 -12.08 -19.59 -0.54
N SER A 525 -11.94 -18.88 0.59
CA SER A 525 -11.86 -17.40 0.63
C SER A 525 -10.63 -16.83 -0.08
N CYS A 526 -9.60 -17.64 -0.30
CA CYS A 526 -8.41 -17.25 -1.04
C CYS A 526 -8.54 -17.54 -2.54
N ILE A 527 -9.72 -17.98 -3.01
CA ILE A 527 -9.98 -18.33 -4.41
C ILE A 527 -11.06 -17.42 -4.95
N TRP A 528 -10.79 -16.84 -6.12
CA TRP A 528 -11.80 -16.15 -6.88
C TRP A 528 -11.89 -16.75 -8.26
N CYS A 529 -13.09 -17.19 -8.60
CA CYS A 529 -13.40 -17.72 -9.91
C CYS A 529 -14.49 -16.87 -10.55
N GLN A 530 -14.32 -16.57 -11.83
CA GLN A 530 -15.30 -15.85 -12.62
C GLN A 530 -15.46 -16.51 -13.98
N ALA A 531 -16.69 -16.90 -14.31
CA ALA A 531 -17.08 -17.30 -15.65
C ALA A 531 -17.65 -16.09 -16.43
N ARG A 532 -17.28 -15.96 -17.71
CA ARG A 532 -17.70 -14.89 -18.63
C ARG A 532 -18.10 -15.45 -19.98
N GLY A 533 -18.83 -14.66 -20.76
CA GLY A 533 -19.28 -15.02 -22.10
C GLY A 533 -20.44 -16.00 -22.07
N ALA A 534 -20.29 -17.13 -22.76
CA ALA A 534 -21.30 -18.18 -22.85
C ALA A 534 -21.26 -19.18 -21.67
N ALA A 535 -20.45 -18.91 -20.62
CA ALA A 535 -20.32 -19.74 -19.43
C ALA A 535 -20.97 -19.12 -18.18
N THR A 536 -21.40 -19.98 -17.25
CA THR A 536 -21.91 -19.61 -15.93
C THR A 536 -21.32 -20.53 -14.87
N GLN A 537 -20.84 -19.98 -13.77
CA GLN A 537 -20.28 -20.75 -12.66
C GLN A 537 -21.41 -21.41 -11.86
N LEU A 538 -21.24 -22.68 -11.50
CA LEU A 538 -22.12 -23.38 -10.57
C LEU A 538 -21.51 -23.31 -9.16
N SER A 539 -22.33 -23.02 -8.15
CA SER A 539 -21.87 -23.04 -6.76
C SER A 539 -21.60 -24.49 -6.31
N VAL A 540 -20.48 -24.71 -5.61
CA VAL A 540 -20.01 -26.02 -5.11
C VAL A 540 -21.05 -26.75 -4.25
N VAL A 541 -22.02 -26.04 -3.67
CA VAL A 541 -23.11 -26.59 -2.85
C VAL A 541 -24.09 -27.48 -3.65
N GLU A 542 -24.11 -27.41 -4.99
CA GLU A 542 -24.95 -28.27 -5.85
C GLU A 542 -24.30 -29.62 -6.20
N ASN A 543 -23.21 -30.01 -5.52
CA ASN A 543 -22.52 -31.30 -5.73
C ASN A 543 -23.26 -32.53 -5.18
N VAL A 544 -24.59 -32.49 -5.01
CA VAL A 544 -25.37 -33.72 -4.83
C VAL A 544 -25.58 -34.35 -6.21
N ALA A 545 -24.80 -35.39 -6.49
CA ALA A 545 -25.02 -36.27 -7.63
C ALA A 545 -26.47 -36.78 -7.62
N GLY A 546 -27.33 -36.17 -8.43
CA GLY A 546 -28.72 -36.57 -8.58
C GLY A 546 -29.76 -35.45 -8.72
N SER A 547 -29.44 -34.17 -8.45
CA SER A 547 -30.42 -33.09 -8.71
C SER A 547 -30.39 -32.68 -10.18
N SER A 548 -31.24 -33.33 -10.97
CA SER A 548 -31.72 -32.81 -12.24
C SER A 548 -32.48 -31.50 -11.97
N GLU A 549 -31.82 -30.35 -12.04
CA GLU A 549 -32.54 -29.08 -12.23
C GLU A 549 -31.88 -28.14 -13.24
N LYS A 550 -32.68 -27.91 -14.29
CA LYS A 550 -32.79 -26.71 -15.14
C LYS A 550 -31.54 -26.30 -15.90
N VAL A 551 -31.15 -27.23 -16.77
CA VAL A 551 -30.63 -26.94 -18.11
C VAL A 551 -31.44 -25.79 -18.74
N GLY A 552 -30.80 -24.65 -19.02
CA GLY A 552 -31.46 -23.49 -19.60
C GLY A 552 -32.17 -23.84 -20.93
N VAL A 553 -33.24 -23.12 -21.27
CA VAL A 553 -34.10 -23.39 -22.45
C VAL A 553 -33.31 -23.56 -23.74
N ALA A 554 -32.17 -22.85 -23.88
CA ALA A 554 -31.28 -22.99 -25.04
C ALA A 554 -30.57 -24.35 -25.11
N GLN A 555 -30.16 -24.91 -23.97
CA GLN A 555 -29.47 -26.21 -23.92
C GLN A 555 -30.46 -27.37 -24.09
N GLN A 556 -31.72 -27.23 -23.63
CA GLN A 556 -32.80 -28.18 -24.00
C GLN A 556 -33.01 -28.27 -25.52
N TRP A 557 -32.92 -27.14 -26.23
CA TRP A 557 -33.01 -27.12 -27.69
C TRP A 557 -31.84 -27.84 -28.37
N TYR A 558 -30.63 -27.74 -27.81
CA TYR A 558 -29.46 -28.45 -28.33
C TYR A 558 -29.55 -29.95 -28.07
N ASP A 559 -29.93 -30.36 -26.87
CA ASP A 559 -30.12 -31.78 -26.54
C ASP A 559 -31.23 -32.40 -27.40
N GLU A 560 -32.31 -31.66 -27.69
CA GLU A 560 -33.36 -32.07 -28.63
C GLU A 560 -32.85 -32.17 -30.08
N LEU A 561 -31.97 -31.25 -30.51
CA LEU A 561 -31.37 -31.27 -31.86
C LEU A 561 -30.32 -32.37 -32.04
N ASP A 562 -29.51 -32.66 -31.02
CA ASP A 562 -28.51 -33.74 -31.04
C ASP A 562 -29.21 -35.13 -31.02
N ASN A 563 -30.28 -35.27 -30.25
CA ASN A 563 -31.13 -36.46 -30.28
C ASN A 563 -31.83 -36.66 -31.65
N LEU A 564 -32.05 -35.59 -32.42
CA LEU A 564 -32.56 -35.66 -33.79
C LEU A 564 -31.46 -35.95 -34.82
N ALA A 565 -30.21 -35.56 -34.57
CA ALA A 565 -29.07 -35.74 -35.47
C ALA A 565 -28.49 -37.17 -35.43
N PHE A 566 -28.61 -37.88 -34.30
CA PHE A 566 -28.10 -39.24 -34.13
C PHE A 566 -29.23 -40.26 -33.92
N TRP A 567 -29.95 -40.59 -34.98
CA TRP A 567 -30.76 -41.82 -35.00
C TRP A 567 -29.84 -43.04 -35.10
N ALA A 568 -29.44 -43.59 -33.95
CA ALA A 568 -29.07 -45.00 -33.86
C ALA A 568 -30.12 -45.71 -32.97
N PRO A 569 -30.69 -46.84 -33.40
CA PRO A 569 -31.71 -47.51 -32.62
C PRO A 569 -31.10 -48.01 -31.30
N GLU A 570 -31.73 -47.64 -30.18
CA GLU A 570 -31.44 -48.18 -28.86
C GLU A 570 -31.50 -49.71 -28.90
N SER A 571 -30.34 -50.36 -28.85
CA SER A 571 -30.26 -51.74 -28.39
C SER A 571 -30.34 -51.71 -26.87
N LYS A 572 -31.44 -52.21 -26.32
CA LYS A 572 -31.58 -52.56 -24.91
C LYS A 572 -30.48 -53.56 -24.54
N LEU A 573 -29.41 -53.09 -23.92
CA LEU A 573 -28.53 -53.91 -23.11
C LEU A 573 -28.80 -53.54 -21.65
N VAL A 574 -29.50 -54.46 -20.99
CA VAL A 574 -29.46 -54.60 -19.54
C VAL A 574 -28.00 -54.90 -19.20
N VAL A 575 -27.33 -53.98 -18.53
CA VAL A 575 -26.10 -54.26 -17.80
C VAL A 575 -26.37 -53.86 -16.35
N GLU A 576 -26.08 -54.84 -15.50
CA GLU A 576 -26.36 -54.89 -14.08
C GLU A 576 -25.65 -53.77 -13.32
N ASP A 577 -26.23 -53.39 -12.17
CA ASP A 577 -25.58 -52.61 -11.12
C ASP A 577 -24.23 -53.25 -10.74
N GLU A 578 -23.15 -52.78 -11.35
CA GLU A 578 -21.82 -52.92 -10.76
C GLU A 578 -21.50 -51.61 -10.05
N ASN A 579 -21.45 -51.71 -8.72
CA ASN A 579 -20.84 -50.71 -7.83
C ASN A 579 -19.48 -50.29 -8.40
N ALA A 580 -19.44 -49.16 -9.11
CA ALA A 580 -18.21 -48.44 -9.36
C ALA A 580 -17.80 -47.80 -8.04
N THR A 581 -17.07 -48.59 -7.24
CA THR A 581 -16.11 -48.08 -6.27
C THR A 581 -15.42 -46.87 -6.87
N MET A 582 -15.51 -45.74 -6.16
CA MET A 582 -14.63 -44.60 -6.34
C MET A 582 -13.20 -45.14 -6.53
N ASP A 583 -12.70 -45.09 -7.76
CA ASP A 583 -11.28 -45.25 -8.03
C ASP A 583 -10.60 -44.05 -7.36
N THR A 584 -10.30 -44.20 -6.07
CA THR A 584 -9.23 -43.47 -5.41
C THR A 584 -7.94 -43.91 -6.08
N ASN A 585 -7.66 -43.31 -7.23
CA ASN A 585 -6.30 -43.19 -7.73
C ASN A 585 -5.45 -42.61 -6.60
N PRO A 586 -4.20 -43.09 -6.42
CA PRO A 586 -3.34 -42.61 -5.35
C PRO A 586 -3.25 -41.09 -5.45
N GLU A 587 -3.59 -40.40 -4.37
CA GLU A 587 -3.61 -38.95 -4.24
C GLU A 587 -2.40 -38.37 -4.97
N ASP A 588 -2.64 -37.65 -6.07
CA ASP A 588 -1.63 -36.79 -6.67
C ASP A 588 -1.27 -35.82 -5.53
N GLU A 589 -0.04 -35.85 -5.01
CA GLU A 589 0.42 -34.98 -3.90
C GLU A 589 0.38 -33.47 -4.26
N ARG A 590 -0.20 -33.15 -5.42
CA ARG A 590 -0.35 -31.81 -5.96
C ARG A 590 -1.62 -31.17 -5.46
N MET A 591 -1.52 -29.87 -5.27
CA MET A 591 -2.63 -29.10 -4.79
C MET A 591 -3.63 -28.87 -5.93
N HIS A 592 -4.93 -29.02 -5.64
CA HIS A 592 -5.98 -28.88 -6.64
C HIS A 592 -6.92 -27.69 -6.33
N ILE A 593 -7.33 -27.00 -7.39
CA ILE A 593 -8.47 -26.07 -7.37
C ILE A 593 -9.51 -26.64 -8.32
N ASP A 594 -10.66 -27.03 -7.77
CA ASP A 594 -11.79 -27.55 -8.55
C ASP A 594 -12.81 -26.43 -8.78
N CYS A 595 -13.31 -26.32 -10.02
CA CYS A 595 -14.36 -25.40 -10.41
C CYS A 595 -15.30 -26.07 -11.40
N VAL A 596 -16.60 -25.77 -11.33
CA VAL A 596 -17.59 -26.28 -12.27
C VAL A 596 -18.26 -25.12 -12.98
N VAL A 597 -18.29 -25.18 -14.31
CA VAL A 597 -18.99 -24.19 -15.14
C VAL A 597 -19.93 -24.90 -16.11
N ASN A 598 -21.09 -24.30 -16.35
CA ASN A 598 -21.97 -24.67 -17.46
C ASN A 598 -21.68 -23.76 -18.64
N THR A 599 -21.48 -24.36 -19.82
CA THR A 599 -21.19 -23.64 -21.06
C THR A 599 -22.30 -23.81 -22.07
N SER A 600 -22.58 -22.74 -22.81
CA SER A 600 -23.48 -22.72 -23.97
C SER A 600 -22.67 -22.47 -25.25
N PRO A 601 -23.22 -22.68 -26.46
CA PRO A 601 -22.46 -22.42 -27.68
C PRO A 601 -22.01 -20.97 -27.77
N GLY A 602 -20.71 -20.76 -27.98
CA GLY A 602 -20.10 -19.45 -28.08
C GLY A 602 -18.72 -19.45 -27.42
N THR A 603 -18.13 -18.26 -27.31
CA THR A 603 -16.87 -18.07 -26.59
C THR A 603 -17.15 -17.91 -25.11
N SER A 604 -16.46 -18.70 -24.30
CA SER A 604 -16.50 -18.64 -22.84
C SER A 604 -15.10 -18.41 -22.31
N GLU A 605 -15.01 -17.69 -21.19
CA GLU A 605 -13.76 -17.48 -20.47
C GLU A 605 -14.01 -17.81 -19.00
N VAL A 606 -13.09 -18.56 -18.39
CA VAL A 606 -13.09 -18.83 -16.95
C VAL A 606 -11.79 -18.32 -16.39
N ILE A 607 -11.88 -17.39 -15.45
CA ILE A 607 -10.75 -16.76 -14.80
C ILE A 607 -10.70 -17.30 -13.37
N ILE A 608 -9.53 -17.77 -12.95
CA ILE A 608 -9.30 -18.29 -11.59
C ILE A 608 -8.07 -17.58 -11.04
N TYR A 609 -8.24 -16.93 -9.89
CA TYR A 609 -7.16 -16.39 -9.08
C TYR A 609 -7.14 -17.11 -7.74
N ALA A 610 -5.96 -17.37 -7.22
CA ALA A 610 -5.78 -17.92 -5.89
C ALA A 610 -4.57 -17.29 -5.21
N ALA A 611 -4.71 -16.97 -3.92
CA ALA A 611 -3.59 -16.58 -3.07
C ALA A 611 -3.05 -17.80 -2.31
N LEU A 612 -1.75 -18.06 -2.46
CA LEU A 612 -1.06 -19.19 -1.85
C LEU A 612 0.01 -18.65 -0.91
N TYR A 613 -0.02 -19.08 0.35
CA TYR A 613 0.99 -18.71 1.33
C TYR A 613 2.05 -19.81 1.44
N LEU A 614 3.26 -19.47 1.02
CA LEU A 614 4.40 -20.38 0.99
C LEU A 614 5.43 -20.00 2.04
N LYS A 615 6.09 -21.02 2.61
CA LYS A 615 7.29 -20.89 3.43
C LYS A 615 8.43 -21.71 2.83
N LEU A 616 9.65 -21.26 3.03
CA LEU A 616 10.84 -22.00 2.60
C LEU A 616 11.02 -23.28 3.44
N ARG A 617 11.28 -24.41 2.78
CA ARG A 617 11.64 -25.65 3.46
C ARG A 617 12.97 -25.48 4.19
N ARG A 618 12.99 -25.79 5.48
CA ARG A 618 14.23 -25.82 6.27
C ARG A 618 14.97 -27.13 5.98
N ASN A 619 15.99 -27.06 5.14
CA ASN A 619 16.90 -28.20 4.95
C ASN A 619 17.82 -28.32 6.18
N HIS A 620 17.54 -29.30 7.06
CA HIS A 620 18.35 -29.60 8.25
C HIS A 620 19.82 -29.99 7.96
N ALA A 621 20.23 -30.11 6.69
CA ALA A 621 21.55 -30.56 6.26
C ALA A 621 22.58 -29.44 6.02
N LEU A 622 22.19 -28.16 6.11
CA LEU A 622 23.08 -27.02 5.93
C LEU A 622 22.94 -26.13 7.17
N GLN A 623 23.90 -26.27 8.09
CA GLN A 623 24.17 -25.33 9.18
C GLN A 623 25.55 -24.74 8.87
N ASP A 624 25.60 -23.74 7.98
CA ASP A 624 26.77 -22.89 7.82
C ASP A 624 26.32 -21.42 7.83
N ASP A 625 27.13 -20.52 8.40
CA ASP A 625 26.84 -19.08 8.51
C ASP A 625 26.61 -18.38 7.12
N ASN A 626 26.84 -19.09 6.01
CA ASN A 626 26.63 -18.64 4.63
C ASN A 626 25.23 -18.99 4.07
N ASP A 627 24.27 -19.35 4.94
CA ASP A 627 22.93 -19.79 4.54
C ASP A 627 21.92 -18.63 4.41
N GLN A 628 22.08 -17.52 5.14
CA GLN A 628 21.12 -16.40 5.09
C GLN A 628 21.12 -15.68 3.73
N GLU A 629 22.29 -15.40 3.15
CA GLU A 629 22.38 -14.80 1.82
C GLU A 629 21.79 -15.72 0.74
N LYS A 630 21.99 -17.04 0.87
CA LYS A 630 21.38 -18.02 -0.05
C LYS A 630 19.87 -18.05 0.08
N PHE A 631 19.31 -18.00 1.29
CA PHE A 631 17.88 -17.91 1.49
C PHE A 631 17.32 -16.58 0.96
N ALA A 632 18.00 -15.46 1.22
CA ALA A 632 17.60 -14.15 0.70
C ALA A 632 17.62 -14.10 -0.84
N ALA A 633 18.67 -14.64 -1.48
CA ALA A 633 18.75 -14.75 -2.93
C ALA A 633 17.64 -15.63 -3.52
N ARG A 634 17.27 -16.72 -2.83
CA ARG A 634 16.13 -17.56 -3.24
C ARG A 634 14.80 -16.83 -3.13
N ILE A 635 14.56 -16.12 -2.02
CA ILE A 635 13.36 -15.29 -1.85
C ILE A 635 13.30 -14.23 -2.96
N ALA A 636 14.41 -13.56 -3.24
CA ALA A 636 14.48 -12.58 -4.33
C ALA A 636 14.11 -13.17 -5.70
N ASN A 637 14.61 -14.38 -6.00
CA ASN A 637 14.28 -15.09 -7.24
C ASN A 637 12.78 -15.48 -7.32
N ILE A 638 12.18 -15.89 -6.19
CA ILE A 638 10.74 -16.22 -6.12
C ILE A 638 9.90 -14.96 -6.34
N LEU A 639 10.28 -13.85 -5.71
CA LEU A 639 9.54 -12.61 -5.78
C LEU A 639 9.67 -11.90 -7.14
N ASN A 640 10.80 -12.05 -7.83
CA ASN A 640 10.99 -11.48 -9.17
C ASN A 640 11.67 -12.48 -10.14
N PRO A 641 10.90 -13.41 -10.73
CA PRO A 641 11.47 -14.45 -11.60
C PRO A 641 12.03 -13.90 -12.93
N LYS A 642 11.68 -12.66 -13.32
CA LYS A 642 11.99 -12.07 -14.63
C LYS A 642 13.35 -11.37 -14.75
N GLU A 643 14.04 -11.10 -13.64
CA GLU A 643 15.35 -10.42 -13.67
C GLU A 643 16.55 -11.37 -13.90
N ASN A 644 16.29 -12.67 -14.08
CA ASN A 644 17.34 -13.69 -14.32
C ASN A 644 17.52 -14.07 -15.82
N GLU A 645 16.93 -13.33 -16.77
CA GLU A 645 17.20 -13.48 -18.21
C GLU A 645 18.14 -12.41 -18.78
#